data_AF-A0A662JTB5-F1
#
_entry.id   AF-A0A662JTB5-F1
#
_cell.length_a   1.000
_cell.length_b   1.000
_cell.length_c   1.000
_cell.angle_alpha   90.00
_cell.angle_beta   90.00
_cell.angle_gamma   90.00
#
_symmetry.space_group_name_H-M   'P 1'
#
loop_
_entity.id
_entity.type
_entity.pdbx_description
1 polymer ?
#
loop_
_entity_poly.entity_id
_entity_poly.type
_entity_poly.pdbx_seq_one_letter_code
_entity_poly.pdbx_strand_id
1 'polypeptide(L)'
;MLKAVIFDLDGVIVDTAEHHYLAWKRLADELGIPCPPERKDQVRGISRFQALKIVLGGKSVSVEKAEELMARKDAYYQEMIKGISPDDLLPGVSELLDDLKRHKIAVAIATVSRNARTVLSRLGILEKFDALADGYCGARSKPAPDLFLHAAAQLEIPPSECLVIEDAAAGIQGAKAAGMWTMGLGSEERFRVVHPDLIFSSLSGTTYEGLISALKEEFIHREAWSIRETSFDPRKQRQLETLLTVGNGYLGTRGTLEEGYPGDLPSTLIAGLYDDAPLVYTELVPAPNWTACRITVAGEPFSLTRGEILFHERTLNLRDGILHRRVRWRSPNGHTIELVSERWASMDNPHLSALRLLITALDFEGEIELQAEINGVAEAPGIIPPTEVGHCHWTWIEEGHPHPQQAFLHLQTKGSKTEIGATAHVTLEWPQEAKYTPYPCLRQPAVTTRFTLQRGETAVITKLVSLYTSHDVLDPVQEALKEINEAAKVEYSSLLSTHQKRWEKLWEDCDVKIEGDEKAQHAVRTNIYHLLIAAPYHTEWTSIPAKALTGFGYRGHIFWDTDVFMLPFFAFTQPEVARNILLYRYHTLPGAREKAQQAGYAGAMYPWESAEKGREVTPRWALSADGTPTRILCGDLEHHITADVAYGLWSYWRASGDEVFMRDYGIEILLETAAFWASRTEYNPSENRYEIRDVMGPDEYHARVDNNAFTNRMAVWNIETALTGLDWLKKRFPEKAAELTKRLGLTEEKIDHFKEVA
;
A
#
# COMPACT_ATOMS: atom_id res chain seq x y z
N MET A 1 2.42 17.70 -23.24
CA MET A 1 3.79 17.93 -23.76
C MET A 1 4.31 19.16 -23.02
N LEU A 2 5.56 19.18 -22.57
CA LEU A 2 6.11 20.29 -21.78
C LEU A 2 6.07 21.59 -22.59
N LYS A 3 5.52 22.66 -22.02
CA LYS A 3 5.42 23.99 -22.63
C LYS A 3 6.10 25.10 -21.84
N ALA A 4 6.34 24.89 -20.54
CA ALA A 4 7.05 25.83 -19.70
C ALA A 4 8.03 25.18 -18.73
N VAL A 5 9.11 25.90 -18.41
CA VAL A 5 10.01 25.58 -17.30
C VAL A 5 10.04 26.75 -16.32
N ILE A 6 9.75 26.46 -15.06
CA ILE A 6 9.73 27.44 -13.97
C ILE A 6 10.92 27.15 -13.07
N PHE A 7 11.82 28.12 -12.93
CA PHE A 7 13.02 28.00 -12.13
C PHE A 7 12.82 28.66 -10.77
N ASP A 8 13.29 28.01 -9.70
CA ASP A 8 13.66 28.79 -8.52
C ASP A 8 14.86 29.69 -8.83
N LEU A 9 15.05 30.73 -8.01
CA LEU A 9 16.20 31.61 -8.15
C LEU A 9 17.40 31.10 -7.34
N ASP A 10 17.20 30.82 -6.05
CA ASP A 10 18.26 30.65 -5.06
C ASP A 10 18.73 29.18 -5.04
N GLY A 11 19.95 28.90 -5.52
CA GLY A 11 20.50 27.55 -5.59
C GLY A 11 20.18 26.79 -6.89
N VAL A 12 19.43 27.42 -7.81
CA VAL A 12 19.14 26.92 -9.15
C VAL A 12 19.77 27.81 -10.23
N ILE A 13 19.54 29.12 -10.18
CA ILE A 13 20.12 30.10 -11.13
C ILE A 13 21.44 30.66 -10.61
N VAL A 14 21.50 30.94 -9.30
CA VAL A 14 22.64 31.56 -8.61
C VAL A 14 22.72 31.05 -7.17
N ASP A 15 23.92 30.86 -6.60
CA ASP A 15 24.07 30.55 -5.18
C ASP A 15 24.01 31.83 -4.31
N THR A 16 22.79 32.37 -4.19
CA THR A 16 22.50 33.47 -3.27
C THR A 16 22.18 32.98 -1.85
N ALA A 17 22.10 31.66 -1.62
CA ALA A 17 21.88 31.09 -0.29
C ALA A 17 23.03 31.43 0.67
N GLU A 18 24.26 31.47 0.17
CA GLU A 18 25.42 31.94 0.94
C GLU A 18 25.29 33.42 1.35
N HIS A 19 24.84 34.28 0.43
CA HIS A 19 24.61 35.69 0.71
C HIS A 19 23.48 35.91 1.74
N HIS A 20 22.44 35.08 1.70
CA HIS A 20 21.39 35.07 2.72
C HIS A 20 21.91 34.66 4.10
N TYR A 21 22.73 33.60 4.17
CA TYR A 21 23.37 33.17 5.41
C TYR A 21 24.34 34.23 5.96
N LEU A 22 25.19 34.82 5.13
CA LEU A 22 26.12 35.88 5.53
C LEU A 22 25.41 37.13 6.06
N ALA A 23 24.28 37.51 5.45
CA ALA A 23 23.46 38.62 5.94
C ALA A 23 22.82 38.31 7.31
N TRP A 24 22.36 37.07 7.52
CA TRP A 24 21.86 36.62 8.83
C TRP A 24 22.97 36.51 9.88
N LYS A 25 24.15 36.02 9.50
CA LYS A 25 25.32 35.94 10.36
C LYS A 25 25.77 37.33 10.81
N ARG A 26 25.86 38.29 9.88
CA ARG A 26 26.19 39.68 10.21
C ARG A 26 25.20 40.29 11.21
N LEU A 27 23.91 40.04 11.02
CA LEU A 27 22.88 40.48 11.98
C LEU A 27 23.03 39.76 13.34
N ALA A 28 23.31 38.46 13.34
CA ALA A 28 23.47 37.68 14.57
C ALA A 28 24.72 38.11 15.35
N ASP A 29 25.83 38.37 14.66
CA ASP A 29 27.08 38.87 15.25
C ASP A 29 26.86 40.24 15.93
N GLU A 30 26.09 41.14 15.32
CA GLU A 30 25.69 42.42 15.93
C GLU A 30 24.83 42.25 17.19
N LEU A 31 24.03 41.19 17.23
CA LEU A 31 23.16 40.87 18.37
C LEU A 31 23.86 39.98 19.43
N GLY A 32 25.13 39.61 19.20
CA GLY A 32 25.88 38.70 20.06
C GLY A 32 25.30 37.28 20.11
N ILE A 33 24.64 36.84 19.03
CA ILE A 33 24.02 35.52 18.93
C ILE A 33 24.90 34.61 18.05
N PRO A 34 25.32 33.43 18.54
CA PRO A 34 26.07 32.47 17.71
C PRO A 34 25.26 32.02 16.49
N CYS A 35 25.81 32.19 15.29
CA CYS A 35 25.21 31.72 14.03
C CYS A 35 26.18 30.77 13.30
N PRO A 36 26.29 29.51 13.77
CA PRO A 36 27.26 28.58 13.23
C PRO A 36 26.85 28.10 11.82
N PRO A 37 27.79 27.59 11.00
CA PRO A 37 27.55 27.25 9.59
C PRO A 37 26.39 26.28 9.35
N GLU A 38 26.11 25.39 10.29
CA GLU A 38 25.03 24.39 10.22
C GLU A 38 23.63 25.02 10.19
N ARG A 39 23.50 26.30 10.60
CA ARG A 39 22.25 27.06 10.46
C ARG A 39 21.95 27.47 9.02
N LYS A 40 22.91 27.39 8.09
CA LYS A 40 22.72 27.74 6.67
C LYS A 40 21.54 26.97 6.07
N ASP A 41 21.45 25.68 6.36
CA ASP A 41 20.37 24.82 5.85
C ASP A 41 19.03 25.05 6.57
N GLN A 42 19.05 25.40 7.86
CA GLN A 42 17.83 25.65 8.65
C GLN A 42 17.07 26.92 8.23
N VAL A 43 17.77 27.90 7.65
CA VAL A 43 17.16 29.17 7.21
C VAL A 43 16.92 29.25 5.69
N ARG A 44 17.23 28.17 4.96
CA ARG A 44 17.08 28.08 3.50
C ARG A 44 15.62 27.77 3.14
N GLY A 45 15.07 28.46 2.14
CA GLY A 45 13.74 28.17 1.59
C GLY A 45 12.53 28.46 2.50
N ILE A 46 12.74 29.01 3.70
CA ILE A 46 11.67 29.36 4.65
C ILE A 46 11.38 30.87 4.67
N SER A 47 10.24 31.27 5.24
CA SER A 47 9.86 32.68 5.32
C SER A 47 10.85 33.51 6.15
N ARG A 48 11.00 34.80 5.81
CA ARG A 48 11.89 35.73 6.53
C ARG A 48 11.61 35.80 8.03
N PHE A 49 10.34 35.67 8.41
CA PHE A 49 9.91 35.70 9.80
C PHE A 49 10.29 34.41 10.55
N GLN A 50 10.15 33.25 9.92
CA GLN A 50 10.63 31.98 10.48
C GLN A 50 12.15 31.96 10.58
N ALA A 51 12.87 32.41 9.55
CA ALA A 51 14.32 32.53 9.57
C ALA A 51 14.80 33.45 10.71
N LEU A 52 14.13 34.60 10.93
CA LEU A 52 14.42 35.47 12.06
C LEU A 52 14.23 34.75 13.40
N LYS A 53 13.13 33.99 13.59
CA LYS A 53 12.90 33.22 14.81
C LYS A 53 14.01 32.20 15.08
N ILE A 54 14.47 31.51 14.04
CA ILE A 54 15.59 30.55 14.14
C ILE A 54 16.88 31.28 14.53
N VAL A 55 17.18 32.41 13.87
CA VAL A 55 18.38 33.21 14.15
C VAL A 55 18.36 33.76 15.58
N LEU A 56 17.20 34.17 16.10
CA LEU A 56 17.03 34.68 17.47
C LEU A 56 17.15 33.61 18.57
N GLY A 57 17.15 32.31 18.23
CA GLY A 57 17.43 31.22 19.17
C GLY A 57 16.49 31.18 20.39
N GLY A 58 15.21 31.50 20.20
CA GLY A 58 14.20 31.49 21.26
C GLY A 58 14.02 32.81 22.03
N LYS A 59 14.78 33.87 21.71
CA LYS A 59 14.53 35.21 22.25
C LYS A 59 13.31 35.84 21.57
N SER A 60 12.29 36.22 22.36
CA SER A 60 11.14 36.97 21.86
C SER A 60 11.50 38.45 21.66
N VAL A 61 11.08 39.01 20.54
CA VAL A 61 11.20 40.44 20.21
C VAL A 61 9.80 40.99 19.90
N SER A 62 9.58 42.28 20.15
CA SER A 62 8.33 42.94 19.73
C SER A 62 8.20 42.93 18.21
N VAL A 63 6.97 43.04 17.70
CA VAL A 63 6.68 43.06 16.25
C VAL A 63 7.46 44.18 15.56
N GLU A 64 7.46 45.38 16.12
CA GLU A 64 8.21 46.54 15.62
C GLU A 64 9.71 46.28 15.55
N LYS A 65 10.27 45.59 16.55
CA LYS A 65 11.71 45.26 16.56
C LYS A 65 12.05 44.14 15.57
N ALA A 66 11.15 43.18 15.37
CA ALA A 66 11.31 42.15 14.36
C ALA A 66 11.35 42.76 12.95
N GLU A 67 10.47 43.73 12.66
CA GLU A 67 10.45 44.45 11.39
C GLU A 67 11.74 45.24 11.15
N GLU A 68 12.26 45.94 12.16
CA GLU A 68 13.54 46.65 12.09
C GLU A 68 14.71 45.71 11.77
N LEU A 69 14.78 44.56 12.46
CA LEU A 69 15.84 43.57 12.25
C LEU A 69 15.78 42.94 10.87
N MET A 70 14.57 42.63 10.37
CA MET A 70 14.38 42.14 9.01
C MET A 70 14.78 43.18 7.96
N ALA A 71 14.44 44.46 8.17
CA ALA A 71 14.84 45.55 7.28
C ALA A 71 16.36 45.74 7.25
N ARG A 72 17.04 45.63 8.41
CA ARG A 72 18.51 45.69 8.49
C ARG A 72 19.18 44.53 7.78
N LYS A 73 18.69 43.29 7.97
CA LYS A 73 19.19 42.13 7.22
C LYS A 73 19.01 42.32 5.72
N ASP A 74 17.89 42.89 5.30
CA ASP A 74 17.61 43.13 3.88
C ASP A 74 18.59 44.16 3.30
N ALA A 75 18.95 45.20 4.06
CA ALA A 75 19.98 46.16 3.66
C ALA A 75 21.37 45.51 3.51
N TYR A 76 21.77 44.61 4.42
CA TYR A 76 23.03 43.86 4.30
C TYR A 76 23.04 42.96 3.08
N TYR A 77 21.93 42.26 2.83
CA TYR A 77 21.78 41.43 1.65
C TYR A 77 21.82 42.28 0.37
N GLN A 78 21.14 43.42 0.34
CA GLN A 78 21.17 44.36 -0.78
C GLN A 78 22.57 44.93 -1.06
N GLU A 79 23.40 45.12 -0.02
CA GLU A 79 24.80 45.51 -0.18
C GLU A 79 25.62 44.37 -0.80
N MET A 80 25.43 43.14 -0.32
CA MET A 80 26.15 41.96 -0.78
C MET A 80 25.82 41.59 -2.24
N ILE A 81 24.55 41.64 -2.65
CA ILE A 81 24.16 41.36 -4.04
C ILE A 81 24.63 42.43 -5.03
N LYS A 82 25.22 43.56 -4.57
CA LYS A 82 25.89 44.52 -5.46
C LYS A 82 27.18 43.97 -6.08
N GLY A 83 27.72 42.88 -5.55
CA GLY A 83 28.88 42.20 -6.11
C GLY A 83 28.54 41.22 -7.24
N ILE A 84 27.27 40.83 -7.38
CA ILE A 84 26.85 39.81 -8.36
C ILE A 84 27.14 40.28 -9.79
N SER A 85 27.75 39.39 -10.55
CA SER A 85 28.18 39.52 -11.93
C SER A 85 27.73 38.30 -12.74
N PRO A 86 27.81 38.33 -14.08
CA PRO A 86 27.48 37.17 -14.92
C PRO A 86 28.29 35.89 -14.59
N ASP A 87 29.47 36.01 -13.97
CA ASP A 87 30.31 34.88 -13.58
C ASP A 87 29.73 34.08 -12.40
N ASP A 88 28.74 34.64 -11.69
CA ASP A 88 28.05 33.98 -10.57
C ASP A 88 26.88 33.08 -11.03
N LEU A 89 26.64 32.97 -12.33
CA LEU A 89 25.67 32.02 -12.89
C LEU A 89 26.10 30.58 -12.60
N LEU A 90 25.16 29.78 -12.10
CA LEU A 90 25.44 28.36 -11.90
C LEU A 90 25.69 27.66 -13.26
N PRO A 91 26.60 26.67 -13.32
CA PRO A 91 26.95 26.00 -14.57
C PRO A 91 25.74 25.38 -15.28
N GLY A 92 25.60 25.64 -16.59
CA GLY A 92 24.54 25.10 -17.44
C GLY A 92 23.26 25.94 -17.52
N VAL A 93 23.11 26.98 -16.68
CA VAL A 93 21.91 27.84 -16.67
C VAL A 93 21.74 28.57 -18.00
N SER A 94 22.80 29.22 -18.49
CA SER A 94 22.70 30.04 -19.70
C SER A 94 22.43 29.17 -20.93
N GLU A 95 23.12 28.02 -21.03
CA GLU A 95 22.97 27.05 -22.10
C GLU A 95 21.56 26.47 -22.16
N LEU A 96 21.00 26.09 -21.00
CA LEU A 96 19.65 25.55 -20.92
C LEU A 96 18.59 26.62 -21.26
N LEU A 97 18.73 27.86 -20.78
CA LEU A 97 17.80 28.94 -21.13
C LEU A 97 17.79 29.21 -22.64
N ASP A 98 18.97 29.24 -23.27
CA ASP A 98 19.08 29.43 -24.72
C ASP A 98 18.48 28.24 -25.48
N ASP A 99 18.67 27.02 -25.00
CA ASP A 99 18.11 25.82 -25.60
C ASP A 99 16.58 25.75 -25.50
N LEU A 100 16.01 26.09 -24.33
CA LEU A 100 14.57 26.19 -24.11
C LEU A 100 13.94 27.24 -25.04
N LYS A 101 14.59 28.40 -25.19
CA LYS A 101 14.14 29.44 -26.13
C LYS A 101 14.17 28.98 -27.58
N ARG A 102 15.21 28.26 -28.02
CA ARG A 102 15.27 27.68 -29.38
C ARG A 102 14.08 26.76 -29.66
N HIS A 103 13.64 26.01 -28.64
CA HIS A 103 12.50 25.10 -28.71
C HIS A 103 11.14 25.77 -28.41
N LYS A 104 11.11 27.10 -28.22
CA LYS A 104 9.90 27.88 -27.91
C LYS A 104 9.21 27.43 -26.63
N ILE A 105 9.99 26.99 -25.65
CA ILE A 105 9.51 26.69 -24.30
C ILE A 105 9.55 27.97 -23.49
N ALA A 106 8.42 28.31 -22.87
CA ALA A 106 8.33 29.49 -22.04
C ALA A 106 9.10 29.29 -20.73
N VAL A 107 9.75 30.34 -20.24
CA VAL A 107 10.59 30.26 -19.04
C VAL A 107 10.18 31.32 -18.02
N ALA A 108 10.03 30.88 -16.76
CA ALA A 108 9.66 31.77 -15.66
C ALA A 108 10.55 31.59 -14.45
N ILE A 109 10.54 32.59 -13.57
CA ILE A 109 11.13 32.51 -12.23
C ILE A 109 10.02 32.51 -11.19
N ALA A 110 10.15 31.63 -10.19
CA ALA A 110 9.27 31.55 -9.04
C ALA A 110 10.09 31.62 -7.74
N THR A 111 10.20 32.82 -7.15
CA THR A 111 10.93 33.05 -5.89
C THR A 111 10.14 33.92 -4.90
N VAL A 112 10.34 33.68 -3.62
CA VAL A 112 9.81 34.55 -2.55
C VAL A 112 10.66 35.82 -2.35
N SER A 113 11.80 35.93 -3.04
CA SER A 113 12.71 37.07 -2.95
C SER A 113 12.11 38.31 -3.63
N ARG A 114 12.16 39.46 -2.93
CA ARG A 114 11.83 40.78 -3.50
C ARG A 114 12.96 41.36 -4.36
N ASN A 115 14.14 40.76 -4.33
CA ASN A 115 15.32 41.26 -5.04
C ASN A 115 15.56 40.53 -6.38
N ALA A 116 14.65 39.64 -6.78
CA ALA A 116 14.79 38.77 -7.95
C ALA A 116 15.15 39.53 -9.23
N ARG A 117 14.40 40.61 -9.55
CA ARG A 117 14.66 41.44 -10.72
C ARG A 117 16.06 42.06 -10.71
N THR A 118 16.53 42.55 -9.56
CA THR A 118 17.87 43.15 -9.42
C THR A 118 18.97 42.12 -9.65
N VAL A 119 18.80 40.91 -9.12
CA VAL A 119 19.75 39.80 -9.28
C VAL A 119 19.81 39.37 -10.75
N LEU A 120 18.66 39.11 -11.37
CA LEU A 120 18.57 38.69 -12.78
C LEU A 120 19.13 39.74 -13.75
N SER A 121 18.91 41.04 -13.50
CA SER A 121 19.49 42.12 -14.30
C SER A 121 21.02 42.14 -14.24
N ARG A 122 21.60 41.87 -13.07
CA ARG A 122 23.07 41.87 -12.88
C ARG A 122 23.73 40.63 -13.47
N LEU A 123 23.05 39.49 -13.39
CA LEU A 123 23.44 38.26 -14.07
C LEU A 123 23.31 38.36 -15.60
N GLY A 124 22.65 39.41 -16.12
CA GLY A 124 22.49 39.64 -17.56
C GLY A 124 21.47 38.73 -18.23
N ILE A 125 20.58 38.09 -17.47
CA ILE A 125 19.62 37.09 -17.96
C ILE A 125 18.15 37.48 -17.74
N LEU A 126 17.84 38.69 -17.23
CA LEU A 126 16.46 39.11 -17.01
C LEU A 126 15.60 39.01 -18.27
N GLU A 127 16.11 39.48 -19.42
CA GLU A 127 15.44 39.43 -20.73
C GLU A 127 15.30 37.99 -21.28
N LYS A 128 15.89 37.00 -20.58
CA LYS A 128 15.70 35.58 -20.92
C LYS A 128 14.39 35.01 -20.38
N PHE A 129 13.71 35.64 -19.42
CA PHE A 129 12.48 35.13 -18.81
C PHE A 129 11.22 35.79 -19.36
N ASP A 130 10.19 34.99 -19.61
CA ASP A 130 8.88 35.42 -20.10
C ASP A 130 7.95 35.86 -18.95
N ALA A 131 8.17 35.33 -17.74
CA ALA A 131 7.41 35.68 -16.53
C ALA A 131 8.28 35.70 -15.27
N LEU A 132 7.86 36.49 -14.29
CA LEU A 132 8.55 36.64 -13.01
C LEU A 132 7.51 36.69 -11.87
N ALA A 133 7.41 35.60 -11.13
CA ALA A 133 6.68 35.52 -9.87
C ALA A 133 7.67 35.73 -8.71
N ASP A 134 7.73 36.95 -8.18
CA ASP A 134 8.65 37.36 -7.13
C ASP A 134 7.93 37.70 -5.80
N GLY A 135 8.67 38.12 -4.78
CA GLY A 135 8.13 38.46 -3.46
C GLY A 135 7.15 39.64 -3.40
N TYR A 136 6.75 40.23 -4.54
CA TYR A 136 5.70 41.26 -4.65
C TYR A 136 4.34 40.72 -5.10
N CYS A 137 4.25 39.47 -5.59
CA CYS A 137 2.99 38.93 -6.12
C CYS A 137 1.92 38.58 -5.07
N GLY A 138 2.23 38.71 -3.77
CA GLY A 138 1.30 38.37 -2.68
C GLY A 138 1.02 36.87 -2.52
N ALA A 139 1.73 36.01 -3.26
CA ALA A 139 1.65 34.56 -3.13
C ALA A 139 2.20 34.09 -1.78
N ARG A 140 1.61 33.03 -1.24
CA ARG A 140 2.12 32.36 -0.05
C ARG A 140 3.46 31.70 -0.36
N SER A 141 4.36 31.68 0.62
CA SER A 141 5.67 31.06 0.46
C SER A 141 5.56 29.53 0.32
N LYS A 142 6.55 28.94 -0.36
CA LYS A 142 6.76 27.48 -0.41
C LYS A 142 6.66 26.90 1.02
N PRO A 143 5.94 25.78 1.25
CA PRO A 143 5.48 24.79 0.27
C PRO A 143 4.08 25.04 -0.34
N ALA A 144 3.49 26.22 -0.17
CA ALA A 144 2.22 26.53 -0.86
C ALA A 144 2.42 26.58 -2.40
N PRO A 145 1.46 26.11 -3.21
CA PRO A 145 1.60 26.05 -4.67
C PRO A 145 1.46 27.42 -5.36
N ASP A 146 1.02 28.44 -4.63
CA ASP A 146 0.59 29.76 -5.12
C ASP A 146 1.63 30.41 -6.04
N LEU A 147 2.90 30.35 -5.68
CA LEU A 147 3.98 31.00 -6.43
C LEU A 147 4.18 30.36 -7.82
N PHE A 148 4.13 29.04 -7.88
CA PHE A 148 4.25 28.29 -9.14
C PHE A 148 2.99 28.46 -9.99
N LEU A 149 1.80 28.39 -9.39
CA LEU A 149 0.54 28.65 -10.08
C LEU A 149 0.48 30.08 -10.64
N HIS A 150 1.00 31.06 -9.90
CA HIS A 150 1.08 32.45 -10.37
C HIS A 150 2.03 32.59 -11.57
N ALA A 151 3.20 31.95 -11.53
CA ALA A 151 4.12 31.92 -12.67
C ALA A 151 3.46 31.27 -13.90
N ALA A 152 2.82 30.11 -13.75
CA ALA A 152 2.11 29.44 -14.84
C ALA A 152 0.94 30.30 -15.40
N ALA A 153 0.24 31.03 -14.54
CA ALA A 153 -0.82 31.95 -14.95
C ALA A 153 -0.29 33.15 -15.76
N GLN A 154 0.85 33.73 -15.37
CA GLN A 154 1.51 34.80 -16.16
C GLN A 154 1.96 34.30 -17.54
N LEU A 155 2.35 33.03 -17.63
CA LEU A 155 2.71 32.38 -18.90
C LEU A 155 1.49 31.93 -19.73
N GLU A 156 0.28 31.97 -19.17
CA GLU A 156 -0.93 31.41 -19.76
C GLU A 156 -0.81 29.91 -20.13
N ILE A 157 -0.05 29.14 -19.33
CA ILE A 157 0.21 27.72 -19.55
C ILE A 157 -0.41 26.88 -18.42
N PRO A 158 -1.10 25.76 -18.73
CA PRO A 158 -1.62 24.86 -17.71
C PRO A 158 -0.50 24.28 -16.82
N PRO A 159 -0.68 24.18 -15.49
CA PRO A 159 0.34 23.62 -14.60
C PRO A 159 0.85 22.23 -14.99
N SER A 160 -0.02 21.37 -15.52
CA SER A 160 0.34 20.02 -15.98
C SER A 160 1.29 19.99 -17.19
N GLU A 161 1.52 21.14 -17.84
CA GLU A 161 2.47 21.32 -18.93
C GLU A 161 3.73 22.08 -18.51
N CYS A 162 3.90 22.33 -17.20
CA CYS A 162 5.06 23.00 -16.61
C CYS A 162 5.99 22.00 -15.91
N LEU A 163 7.29 22.28 -15.96
CA LEU A 163 8.34 21.64 -15.14
C LEU A 163 8.90 22.68 -14.18
N VAL A 164 8.93 22.37 -12.89
CA VAL A 164 9.58 23.20 -11.88
C VAL A 164 10.98 22.64 -11.58
N ILE A 165 11.99 23.50 -11.61
CA ILE A 165 13.37 23.17 -11.23
C ILE A 165 13.68 23.84 -9.90
N GLU A 166 14.00 23.04 -8.90
CA GLU A 166 14.14 23.49 -7.51
C GLU A 166 15.26 22.73 -6.78
N ASP A 167 15.97 23.38 -5.86
CA ASP A 167 17.04 22.79 -5.06
C ASP A 167 16.60 22.36 -3.64
N ALA A 168 15.41 22.79 -3.19
CA ALA A 168 14.86 22.61 -1.85
C ALA A 168 13.59 21.75 -1.81
N ALA A 169 13.46 20.90 -0.78
CA ALA A 169 12.32 19.99 -0.64
C ALA A 169 10.96 20.71 -0.54
N ALA A 170 10.90 21.85 0.15
CA ALA A 170 9.67 22.64 0.27
C ALA A 170 9.17 23.17 -1.08
N GLY A 171 10.08 23.50 -2.01
CA GLY A 171 9.69 23.94 -3.36
C GLY A 171 9.21 22.78 -4.23
N ILE A 172 9.85 21.61 -4.15
CA ILE A 172 9.35 20.39 -4.82
C ILE A 172 7.95 20.04 -4.32
N GLN A 173 7.70 20.13 -3.02
CA GLN A 173 6.37 19.89 -2.45
C GLN A 173 5.34 20.89 -3.01
N GLY A 174 5.68 22.18 -3.07
CA GLY A 174 4.78 23.20 -3.63
C GLY A 174 4.50 23.00 -5.12
N ALA A 175 5.51 22.58 -5.89
CA ALA A 175 5.36 22.28 -7.31
C ALA A 175 4.48 21.05 -7.58
N LYS A 176 4.64 20.00 -6.79
CA LYS A 176 3.75 18.83 -6.82
C LYS A 176 2.31 19.18 -6.45
N ALA A 177 2.12 19.98 -5.39
CA ALA A 177 0.81 20.49 -5.02
C ALA A 177 0.18 21.33 -6.15
N ALA A 178 0.99 22.07 -6.91
CA ALA A 178 0.55 22.80 -8.10
C ALA A 178 0.18 21.89 -9.29
N GLY A 179 0.47 20.58 -9.22
CA GLY A 179 0.23 19.62 -10.30
C GLY A 179 1.22 19.74 -11.46
N MET A 180 2.44 20.19 -11.18
CA MET A 180 3.52 20.36 -12.17
C MET A 180 4.52 19.21 -12.10
N TRP A 181 5.26 18.99 -13.18
CA TRP A 181 6.46 18.16 -13.15
C TRP A 181 7.54 18.82 -12.28
N THR A 182 8.42 18.04 -11.69
CA THR A 182 9.42 18.49 -10.72
C THR A 182 10.80 17.91 -11.01
N MET A 183 11.82 18.77 -10.99
CA MET A 183 13.22 18.39 -11.06
C MET A 183 13.96 18.95 -9.85
N GLY A 184 14.46 18.05 -9.01
CA GLY A 184 15.31 18.38 -7.88
C GLY A 184 16.77 18.55 -8.29
N LEU A 185 17.39 19.69 -7.96
CA LEU A 185 18.82 19.91 -8.12
C LEU A 185 19.59 19.61 -6.83
N GLY A 186 20.39 18.55 -6.84
CA GLY A 186 21.21 18.13 -5.70
C GLY A 186 21.33 16.62 -5.55
N SER A 187 21.77 16.17 -4.37
CA SER A 187 21.88 14.75 -4.02
C SER A 187 20.52 14.12 -3.77
N GLU A 188 20.33 12.85 -4.14
CA GLU A 188 19.11 12.07 -3.84
C GLU A 188 18.70 12.12 -2.36
N GLU A 189 19.68 12.10 -1.46
CA GLU A 189 19.47 12.17 -0.01
C GLU A 189 18.66 13.41 0.41
N ARG A 190 18.84 14.54 -0.30
CA ARG A 190 18.13 15.80 -0.02
C ARG A 190 16.63 15.68 -0.30
N PHE A 191 16.25 14.83 -1.25
CA PHE A 191 14.88 14.72 -1.74
C PHE A 191 14.17 13.44 -1.30
N ARG A 192 14.78 12.66 -0.39
CA ARG A 192 14.22 11.40 0.13
C ARG A 192 12.80 11.47 0.68
N VAL A 193 12.32 12.65 1.07
CA VAL A 193 10.96 12.83 1.62
C VAL A 193 9.96 13.27 0.57
N VAL A 194 10.40 13.96 -0.49
CA VAL A 194 9.51 14.63 -1.46
C VAL A 194 9.55 14.01 -2.86
N HIS A 195 10.57 13.20 -3.17
CA HIS A 195 10.71 12.38 -4.39
C HIS A 195 10.36 13.12 -5.71
N PRO A 196 11.11 14.15 -6.12
CA PRO A 196 10.87 14.85 -7.39
C PRO A 196 10.90 13.87 -8.57
N ASP A 197 10.29 14.27 -9.68
CA ASP A 197 10.18 13.42 -10.85
C ASP A 197 11.53 13.17 -11.52
N LEU A 198 12.42 14.16 -11.46
CA LEU A 198 13.80 14.03 -11.91
C LEU A 198 14.75 14.52 -10.81
N ILE A 199 15.92 13.90 -10.69
CA ILE A 199 17.01 14.38 -9.81
C ILE A 199 18.27 14.56 -10.64
N PHE A 200 18.77 15.78 -10.66
CA PHE A 200 19.98 16.14 -11.40
C PHE A 200 20.99 16.76 -10.42
N SER A 201 22.26 16.43 -10.56
CA SER A 201 23.31 17.00 -9.70
C SER A 201 23.63 18.46 -10.05
N SER A 202 23.41 18.85 -11.30
CA SER A 202 23.58 20.23 -11.81
C SER A 202 22.81 20.41 -13.12
N LEU A 203 22.74 21.65 -13.63
CA LEU A 203 22.19 21.96 -14.95
C LEU A 203 23.21 21.79 -16.09
N SER A 204 24.46 21.45 -15.77
CA SER A 204 25.52 21.29 -16.77
C SER A 204 25.21 20.13 -17.70
N GLY A 205 25.20 20.40 -19.02
CA GLY A 205 24.89 19.40 -20.05
C GLY A 205 23.40 19.09 -20.21
N THR A 206 22.52 19.74 -19.44
CA THR A 206 21.07 19.56 -19.58
C THR A 206 20.55 20.26 -20.84
N THR A 207 19.78 19.56 -21.65
CA THR A 207 19.14 20.06 -22.87
C THR A 207 17.64 19.84 -22.82
N TYR A 208 16.87 20.57 -23.64
CA TYR A 208 15.44 20.35 -23.80
C TYR A 208 15.12 18.92 -24.21
N GLU A 209 15.83 18.38 -25.21
CA GLU A 209 15.63 17.00 -25.68
C GLU A 209 15.94 15.99 -24.57
N GLY A 210 17.00 16.22 -23.80
CA GLY A 210 17.36 15.42 -22.63
C GLY A 210 16.28 15.46 -21.55
N LEU A 211 15.74 16.64 -21.24
CA LEU A 211 14.63 16.80 -20.28
C LEU A 211 13.36 16.08 -20.76
N ILE A 212 13.01 16.21 -22.04
CA ILE A 212 11.84 15.53 -22.60
C ILE A 212 12.03 14.01 -22.60
N SER A 213 13.23 13.51 -22.92
CA SER A 213 13.52 12.07 -22.85
C SER A 213 13.39 11.57 -21.42
N ALA A 214 14.02 12.25 -20.46
CA ALA A 214 13.97 11.89 -19.05
C ALA A 214 12.54 11.94 -18.49
N LEU A 215 11.75 12.96 -18.82
CA LEU A 215 10.34 13.05 -18.41
C LEU A 215 9.48 11.97 -19.06
N LYS A 216 9.75 11.58 -20.32
CA LYS A 216 9.05 10.48 -20.98
C LYS A 216 9.41 9.13 -20.35
N GLU A 217 10.69 8.89 -20.10
CA GLU A 217 11.17 7.69 -19.42
C GLU A 217 10.57 7.59 -18.02
N GLU A 218 10.57 8.68 -17.26
CA GLU A 218 9.94 8.74 -15.94
C GLU A 218 8.43 8.55 -16.01
N PHE A 219 7.75 9.15 -16.99
CA PHE A 219 6.32 8.93 -17.21
C PHE A 219 6.02 7.45 -17.50
N ILE A 220 6.74 6.83 -18.44
CA ILE A 220 6.59 5.42 -18.79
C ILE A 220 6.89 4.53 -17.58
N HIS A 221 7.97 4.82 -16.85
CA HIS A 221 8.34 4.12 -15.64
C HIS A 221 7.22 4.22 -14.59
N ARG A 222 6.64 5.41 -14.37
CA ARG A 222 5.49 5.61 -13.47
C ARG A 222 4.25 4.86 -13.92
N GLU A 223 3.89 4.88 -15.20
CA GLU A 223 2.78 4.08 -15.73
C GLU A 223 2.97 2.60 -15.39
N ALA A 224 4.18 2.09 -15.63
CA ALA A 224 4.51 0.69 -15.38
C ALA A 224 4.40 0.29 -13.90
N TRP A 225 4.48 1.25 -12.98
CA TRP A 225 4.40 1.07 -11.52
C TRP A 225 3.11 1.59 -10.90
N SER A 226 2.09 2.00 -11.66
CA SER A 226 0.89 2.61 -11.07
C SER A 226 -0.43 2.12 -11.64
N ILE A 227 -1.38 1.82 -10.75
CA ILE A 227 -2.79 1.64 -11.11
C ILE A 227 -3.51 2.94 -10.78
N ARG A 228 -4.14 3.55 -11.78
CA ARG A 228 -4.73 4.89 -11.64
C ARG A 228 -6.18 4.98 -12.05
N GLU A 229 -6.91 5.79 -11.30
CA GLU A 229 -8.22 6.31 -11.65
C GLU A 229 -8.11 7.84 -11.75
N THR A 230 -8.20 8.38 -12.96
CA THR A 230 -8.03 9.83 -13.23
C THR A 230 -9.33 10.64 -13.19
N SER A 231 -10.46 9.97 -12.92
CA SER A 231 -11.78 10.58 -12.80
C SER A 231 -12.70 9.67 -12.03
N PHE A 232 -13.53 10.23 -11.15
CA PHE A 232 -14.50 9.44 -10.39
C PHE A 232 -15.62 8.89 -11.29
N ASP A 233 -15.74 7.57 -11.38
CA ASP A 233 -16.86 6.88 -12.04
C ASP A 233 -17.49 5.85 -11.09
N PRO A 234 -18.69 6.13 -10.52
CA PRO A 234 -19.29 5.25 -9.53
C PRO A 234 -19.60 3.84 -10.06
N ARG A 235 -19.70 3.66 -11.39
CA ARG A 235 -19.95 2.34 -12.01
C ARG A 235 -18.72 1.43 -11.96
N LYS A 236 -17.51 2.01 -11.79
CA LYS A 236 -16.24 1.27 -11.74
C LYS A 236 -15.77 0.99 -10.30
N GLN A 237 -16.51 1.49 -9.32
CA GLN A 237 -16.04 1.57 -7.95
C GLN A 237 -15.70 0.20 -7.34
N ARG A 238 -16.58 -0.80 -7.44
CA ARG A 238 -16.29 -2.17 -6.93
C ARG A 238 -15.07 -2.83 -7.59
N GLN A 239 -14.81 -2.54 -8.87
CA GLN A 239 -13.61 -3.01 -9.57
C GLN A 239 -12.36 -2.31 -9.03
N LEU A 240 -12.40 -0.98 -8.93
CA LEU A 240 -11.28 -0.18 -8.45
C LEU A 240 -10.96 -0.43 -6.99
N GLU A 241 -11.95 -0.68 -6.14
CA GLU A 241 -11.76 -1.12 -4.76
C GLU A 241 -10.91 -2.40 -4.66
N THR A 242 -11.03 -3.31 -5.64
CA THR A 242 -10.22 -4.53 -5.69
C THR A 242 -8.80 -4.20 -6.15
N LEU A 243 -8.67 -3.49 -7.27
CA LEU A 243 -7.36 -3.18 -7.88
C LEU A 243 -6.51 -2.23 -7.01
N LEU A 244 -7.14 -1.34 -6.25
CA LEU A 244 -6.48 -0.37 -5.37
C LEU A 244 -6.35 -0.89 -3.92
N THR A 245 -6.46 -2.21 -3.71
CA THR A 245 -6.23 -2.83 -2.39
C THR A 245 -4.79 -2.61 -1.94
N VAL A 246 -4.61 -2.12 -0.72
CA VAL A 246 -3.31 -2.11 -0.03
C VAL A 246 -3.24 -3.29 0.92
N GLY A 247 -2.08 -3.92 1.10
CA GLY A 247 -1.95 -5.05 2.01
C GLY A 247 -0.50 -5.43 2.29
N ASN A 248 -0.32 -6.38 3.21
CA ASN A 248 1.01 -6.75 3.72
C ASN A 248 1.19 -8.23 4.05
N GLY A 249 0.31 -9.09 3.51
CA GLY A 249 0.31 -10.53 3.78
C GLY A 249 -0.37 -10.94 5.07
N TYR A 250 -0.47 -10.04 6.06
CA TYR A 250 -1.31 -10.22 7.25
C TYR A 250 -2.73 -9.73 6.98
N LEU A 251 -2.86 -8.51 6.44
CA LEU A 251 -4.14 -7.92 6.07
C LEU A 251 -4.14 -7.35 4.66
N GLY A 252 -5.35 -7.24 4.09
CA GLY A 252 -5.63 -6.50 2.86
C GLY A 252 -6.83 -5.59 3.06
N THR A 253 -6.67 -4.30 2.74
CA THR A 253 -7.72 -3.28 2.84
C THR A 253 -8.08 -2.77 1.46
N ARG A 254 -9.33 -3.00 1.07
CA ARG A 254 -9.86 -2.59 -0.24
C ARG A 254 -9.68 -1.09 -0.46
N GLY A 255 -9.53 -0.70 -1.73
CA GLY A 255 -9.32 0.66 -2.20
C GLY A 255 -10.51 1.62 -2.06
N THR A 256 -11.41 1.44 -1.08
CA THR A 256 -12.58 2.32 -0.88
C THR A 256 -12.22 3.74 -0.46
N LEU A 257 -13.17 4.67 -0.58
CA LEU A 257 -13.00 6.06 -0.16
C LEU A 257 -13.06 6.18 1.37
N GLU A 258 -12.22 7.05 1.95
CA GLU A 258 -12.12 7.25 3.40
C GLU A 258 -13.45 7.74 4.02
N GLU A 259 -14.16 8.59 3.29
CA GLU A 259 -15.48 9.14 3.67
C GLU A 259 -16.66 8.20 3.38
N GLY A 260 -16.41 7.11 2.66
CA GLY A 260 -17.42 6.18 2.18
C GLY A 260 -18.25 6.72 1.01
N TYR A 261 -18.88 5.81 0.28
CA TYR A 261 -19.78 6.12 -0.83
C TYR A 261 -20.90 5.06 -0.94
N PRO A 262 -22.13 5.44 -1.36
CA PRO A 262 -23.22 4.47 -1.50
C PRO A 262 -22.88 3.34 -2.48
N GLY A 263 -22.94 2.10 -1.99
CA GLY A 263 -22.66 0.90 -2.78
C GLY A 263 -21.19 0.43 -2.72
N ASP A 264 -20.31 1.19 -2.06
CA ASP A 264 -18.96 0.74 -1.73
C ASP A 264 -19.01 -0.46 -0.78
N LEU A 265 -17.97 -1.30 -0.84
CA LEU A 265 -17.79 -2.42 0.08
C LEU A 265 -16.47 -2.25 0.85
N PRO A 266 -16.42 -1.36 1.87
CA PRO A 266 -15.22 -1.16 2.67
C PRO A 266 -14.92 -2.42 3.45
N SER A 267 -13.74 -3.00 3.23
CA SER A 267 -13.34 -4.24 3.87
C SER A 267 -11.86 -4.28 4.11
N THR A 268 -11.51 -4.67 5.34
CA THR A 268 -10.17 -5.14 5.71
C THR A 268 -10.29 -6.63 5.98
N LEU A 269 -9.55 -7.45 5.25
CA LEU A 269 -9.54 -8.90 5.41
C LEU A 269 -8.21 -9.29 6.05
N ILE A 270 -8.25 -10.13 7.09
CA ILE A 270 -7.06 -10.64 7.78
C ILE A 270 -6.88 -12.11 7.41
N ALA A 271 -5.67 -12.50 7.00
CA ALA A 271 -5.36 -13.88 6.67
C ALA A 271 -5.67 -14.81 7.85
N GLY A 272 -6.45 -15.86 7.62
CA GLY A 272 -6.80 -16.83 8.67
C GLY A 272 -7.94 -16.41 9.60
N LEU A 273 -8.50 -15.20 9.46
CA LEU A 273 -9.62 -14.75 10.28
C LEU A 273 -10.95 -15.21 9.67
N TYR A 274 -11.40 -16.41 10.06
CA TYR A 274 -12.66 -17.00 9.62
C TYR A 274 -13.70 -17.03 10.74
N ASP A 275 -14.96 -17.00 10.35
CA ASP A 275 -16.08 -17.27 11.24
C ASP A 275 -17.20 -17.97 10.48
N ASP A 276 -18.09 -18.61 11.23
CA ASP A 276 -19.20 -19.32 10.63
C ASP A 276 -20.39 -18.40 10.34
N ALA A 277 -20.86 -18.39 9.08
CA ALA A 277 -22.03 -17.64 8.64
C ALA A 277 -23.22 -18.56 8.34
N PRO A 278 -24.45 -18.14 8.68
CA PRO A 278 -25.66 -18.86 8.27
C PRO A 278 -25.68 -19.00 6.73
N LEU A 279 -25.87 -20.24 6.24
CA LEU A 279 -25.98 -20.68 4.83
C LEU A 279 -24.69 -21.10 4.12
N VAL A 280 -23.53 -20.55 4.50
CA VAL A 280 -22.25 -20.75 3.77
C VAL A 280 -21.15 -21.38 4.58
N TYR A 281 -21.52 -21.80 5.79
CA TYR A 281 -20.68 -22.47 6.78
C TYR A 281 -19.59 -21.56 7.28
N THR A 282 -18.52 -21.32 6.53
CA THR A 282 -17.34 -20.58 6.98
C THR A 282 -16.95 -19.54 5.91
N GLU A 283 -16.54 -18.35 6.32
CA GLU A 283 -15.99 -17.32 5.41
C GLU A 283 -15.05 -16.35 6.12
N LEU A 284 -14.21 -15.64 5.36
CA LEU A 284 -13.35 -14.59 5.90
C LEU A 284 -14.20 -13.46 6.50
N VAL A 285 -13.81 -13.07 7.71
CA VAL A 285 -14.48 -12.00 8.43
C VAL A 285 -13.90 -10.65 8.03
N PRO A 286 -14.74 -9.65 7.67
CA PRO A 286 -14.25 -8.29 7.54
C PRO A 286 -13.89 -7.73 8.91
N ALA A 287 -12.61 -7.42 9.10
CA ALA A 287 -12.11 -6.69 10.24
C ALA A 287 -12.66 -5.24 10.26
N PRO A 288 -12.62 -4.55 11.42
CA PRO A 288 -13.05 -3.17 11.52
C PRO A 288 -12.41 -2.27 10.44
N ASN A 289 -13.22 -1.42 9.81
CA ASN A 289 -12.73 -0.48 8.81
C ASN A 289 -11.94 0.64 9.49
N TRP A 290 -10.62 0.55 9.37
CA TRP A 290 -9.67 1.51 9.94
C TRP A 290 -9.46 2.76 9.09
N THR A 291 -9.91 2.78 7.83
CA THR A 291 -9.76 3.95 6.93
C THR A 291 -10.86 4.98 7.07
N ALA A 292 -11.93 4.66 7.82
CA ALA A 292 -13.11 5.50 7.96
C ALA A 292 -12.78 6.87 8.58
N CYS A 293 -13.17 7.94 7.87
CA CYS A 293 -13.06 9.33 8.30
C CYS A 293 -14.29 10.12 7.85
N ARG A 294 -14.91 10.90 8.74
CA ARG A 294 -15.90 11.92 8.36
C ARG A 294 -15.27 13.30 8.42
N ILE A 295 -15.42 14.05 7.33
CA ILE A 295 -14.91 15.41 7.23
C ILE A 295 -16.10 16.35 7.09
N THR A 296 -16.14 17.38 7.94
CA THR A 296 -17.10 18.49 7.83
C THR A 296 -16.32 19.77 7.53
N VAL A 297 -16.72 20.47 6.46
CA VAL A 297 -16.10 21.68 5.94
C VAL A 297 -17.04 22.86 6.18
N ALA A 298 -16.69 23.75 7.10
CA ALA A 298 -17.49 24.93 7.46
C ALA A 298 -18.99 24.59 7.72
N GLY A 299 -19.23 23.47 8.41
CA GLY A 299 -20.56 22.96 8.74
C GLY A 299 -21.21 22.05 7.70
N GLU A 300 -20.58 21.79 6.55
CA GLU A 300 -21.09 20.90 5.50
C GLU A 300 -20.31 19.59 5.41
N PRO A 301 -20.95 18.41 5.36
CA PRO A 301 -20.25 17.15 5.22
C PRO A 301 -19.61 17.05 3.82
N PHE A 302 -18.31 16.73 3.79
CA PHE A 302 -17.62 16.33 2.57
C PHE A 302 -18.17 15.00 2.09
N SER A 303 -18.61 14.93 0.83
CA SER A 303 -19.14 13.71 0.23
C SER A 303 -19.06 13.80 -1.29
N LEU A 304 -18.70 12.73 -1.98
CA LEU A 304 -18.78 12.70 -3.46
C LEU A 304 -20.22 12.60 -4.00
N THR A 305 -21.23 12.45 -3.13
CA THR A 305 -22.65 12.46 -3.52
C THR A 305 -23.30 13.85 -3.44
N ARG A 306 -22.63 14.82 -2.80
CA ARG A 306 -23.13 16.17 -2.57
C ARG A 306 -22.04 17.19 -2.90
N GLY A 307 -22.38 18.33 -3.49
CA GLY A 307 -21.38 19.29 -3.95
C GLY A 307 -20.82 18.93 -5.33
N GLU A 308 -19.73 19.60 -5.72
CA GLU A 308 -19.13 19.53 -7.06
C GLU A 308 -17.71 18.95 -6.99
N ILE A 309 -17.47 17.87 -7.75
CA ILE A 309 -16.13 17.26 -7.89
C ILE A 309 -15.39 18.01 -9.00
N LEU A 310 -14.44 18.85 -8.61
CA LEU A 310 -13.63 19.66 -9.54
C LEU A 310 -12.41 18.91 -10.08
N PHE A 311 -11.89 17.97 -9.29
CA PHE A 311 -10.77 17.10 -9.65
C PHE A 311 -10.84 15.81 -8.82
N HIS A 312 -10.49 14.68 -9.41
CA HIS A 312 -10.39 13.42 -8.69
C HIS A 312 -9.32 12.52 -9.30
N GLU A 313 -8.40 12.03 -8.48
CA GLU A 313 -7.42 11.03 -8.86
C GLU A 313 -7.17 10.06 -7.69
N ARG A 314 -7.07 8.77 -7.99
CA ARG A 314 -6.49 7.75 -7.10
C ARG A 314 -5.37 7.04 -7.82
N THR A 315 -4.25 6.81 -7.13
CA THR A 315 -3.07 6.15 -7.68
C THR A 315 -2.52 5.20 -6.63
N LEU A 316 -2.57 3.89 -6.93
CA LEU A 316 -1.80 2.90 -6.19
C LEU A 316 -0.42 2.80 -6.83
N ASN A 317 0.61 3.09 -6.05
CA ASN A 317 1.99 2.86 -6.45
C ASN A 317 2.36 1.40 -6.11
N LEU A 318 2.64 0.60 -7.14
CA LEU A 318 2.99 -0.81 -7.01
C LEU A 318 4.39 -1.01 -6.41
N ARG A 319 5.28 -0.01 -6.54
CA ARG A 319 6.66 -0.09 -6.06
C ARG A 319 6.74 -0.10 -4.54
N ASP A 320 5.86 0.63 -3.87
CA ASP A 320 5.82 0.75 -2.41
C ASP A 320 4.44 0.45 -1.81
N GLY A 321 3.45 0.04 -2.60
CA GLY A 321 2.13 -0.34 -2.09
C GLY A 321 1.36 0.78 -1.41
N ILE A 322 1.67 2.04 -1.73
CA ILE A 322 0.98 3.21 -1.17
C ILE A 322 -0.17 3.62 -2.10
N LEU A 323 -1.37 3.76 -1.52
CA LEU A 323 -2.51 4.34 -2.22
C LEU A 323 -2.58 5.84 -1.92
N HIS A 324 -2.41 6.64 -2.97
CA HIS A 324 -2.62 8.08 -2.95
C HIS A 324 -3.98 8.44 -3.53
N ARG A 325 -4.59 9.49 -3.00
CA ARG A 325 -5.78 10.12 -3.56
C ARG A 325 -5.65 11.62 -3.51
N ARG A 326 -6.13 12.29 -4.55
CA ARG A 326 -6.31 13.74 -4.59
C ARG A 326 -7.71 14.05 -5.08
N VAL A 327 -8.46 14.82 -4.31
CA VAL A 327 -9.79 15.28 -4.69
C VAL A 327 -9.93 16.75 -4.40
N ARG A 328 -10.40 17.51 -5.39
CA ARG A 328 -10.81 18.89 -5.22
C ARG A 328 -12.32 18.94 -5.27
N TRP A 329 -12.90 19.42 -4.19
CA TRP A 329 -14.34 19.39 -3.99
C TRP A 329 -14.83 20.75 -3.54
N ARG A 330 -15.94 21.18 -4.12
CA ARG A 330 -16.65 22.39 -3.73
C ARG A 330 -17.95 22.01 -3.03
N SER A 331 -18.14 22.52 -1.83
CA SER A 331 -19.35 22.31 -1.04
C SER A 331 -20.58 22.95 -1.69
N PRO A 332 -21.80 22.52 -1.35
CA PRO A 332 -23.03 23.19 -1.78
C PRO A 332 -23.08 24.70 -1.46
N ASN A 333 -22.48 25.16 -0.36
CA ASN A 333 -22.36 26.61 -0.06
C ASN A 333 -21.18 27.30 -0.77
N GLY A 334 -20.41 26.60 -1.59
CA GLY A 334 -19.36 27.18 -2.42
C GLY A 334 -17.96 27.18 -1.82
N HIS A 335 -17.72 26.54 -0.67
CA HIS A 335 -16.40 26.41 -0.08
C HIS A 335 -15.61 25.30 -0.78
N THR A 336 -14.45 25.62 -1.33
CA THR A 336 -13.61 24.65 -2.05
C THR A 336 -12.45 24.17 -1.18
N ILE A 337 -12.33 22.85 -1.03
CA ILE A 337 -11.15 22.20 -0.45
C ILE A 337 -10.40 21.35 -1.47
N GLU A 338 -9.11 21.13 -1.19
CA GLU A 338 -8.34 20.02 -1.75
C GLU A 338 -8.02 19.04 -0.63
N LEU A 339 -8.40 17.78 -0.81
CA LEU A 339 -8.05 16.67 0.07
C LEU A 339 -7.05 15.79 -0.64
N VAL A 340 -5.88 15.60 -0.02
CA VAL A 340 -4.90 14.59 -0.43
C VAL A 340 -4.84 13.54 0.68
N SER A 341 -5.07 12.27 0.33
CA SER A 341 -4.84 11.16 1.24
C SER A 341 -3.71 10.25 0.76
N GLU A 342 -3.00 9.68 1.72
CA GLU A 342 -1.99 8.65 1.52
C GLU A 342 -2.24 7.55 2.54
N ARG A 343 -2.35 6.30 2.09
CA ARG A 343 -2.50 5.17 3.01
C ARG A 343 -1.74 3.93 2.58
N TRP A 344 -1.32 3.17 3.57
CA TRP A 344 -0.53 1.96 3.40
C TRP A 344 -0.66 1.03 4.61
N ALA A 345 -0.51 -0.27 4.35
CA ALA A 345 -0.32 -1.29 5.38
C ALA A 345 1.18 -1.60 5.45
N SER A 346 1.78 -1.54 6.65
CA SER A 346 3.23 -1.65 6.78
C SER A 346 3.70 -3.04 6.35
N MET A 347 4.72 -3.09 5.48
CA MET A 347 5.36 -4.34 5.09
C MET A 347 6.40 -4.78 6.12
N ASP A 348 6.87 -3.84 6.95
CA ASP A 348 7.88 -4.05 7.99
C ASP A 348 7.24 -4.49 9.31
N ASN A 349 6.09 -3.89 9.68
CA ASN A 349 5.30 -4.30 10.84
C ASN A 349 3.90 -4.76 10.38
N PRO A 350 3.58 -6.07 10.40
CA PRO A 350 2.32 -6.58 9.86
C PRO A 350 1.06 -6.01 10.52
N HIS A 351 1.15 -5.55 11.76
CA HIS A 351 0.00 -5.09 12.54
C HIS A 351 -0.24 -3.58 12.43
N LEU A 352 0.67 -2.81 11.80
CA LEU A 352 0.59 -1.35 11.70
C LEU A 352 0.11 -0.91 10.32
N SER A 353 -0.88 0.00 10.29
CA SER A 353 -1.35 0.69 9.10
C SER A 353 -1.41 2.20 9.34
N ALA A 354 -1.30 2.98 8.27
CA ALA A 354 -1.33 4.44 8.37
C ALA A 354 -2.22 5.07 7.29
N LEU A 355 -2.89 6.15 7.68
CA LEU A 355 -3.62 7.06 6.81
C LEU A 355 -3.18 8.49 7.13
N ARG A 356 -2.63 9.19 6.15
CA ARG A 356 -2.27 10.61 6.25
C ARG A 356 -3.21 11.42 5.36
N LEU A 357 -3.74 12.51 5.91
CA LEU A 357 -4.69 13.41 5.26
C LEU A 357 -4.11 14.83 5.25
N LEU A 358 -4.09 15.45 4.07
CA LEU A 358 -3.81 16.87 3.90
C LEU A 358 -5.10 17.54 3.42
N ILE A 359 -5.59 18.51 4.19
CA ILE A 359 -6.83 19.23 3.87
C ILE A 359 -6.51 20.70 3.68
N THR A 360 -6.63 21.19 2.44
CA THR A 360 -6.35 22.57 2.08
C THR A 360 -7.65 23.35 1.86
N ALA A 361 -7.86 24.45 2.57
CA ALA A 361 -8.94 25.41 2.23
C ALA A 361 -8.49 26.29 1.06
N LEU A 362 -9.16 26.31 -0.09
CA LEU A 362 -8.65 27.01 -1.28
C LEU A 362 -9.14 28.46 -1.40
N ASP A 363 -10.41 28.71 -1.08
CA ASP A 363 -11.10 29.97 -1.34
C ASP A 363 -11.87 30.52 -0.13
N PHE A 364 -11.78 29.89 1.04
CA PHE A 364 -12.52 30.27 2.23
C PHE A 364 -11.65 30.20 3.50
N GLU A 365 -12.17 30.81 4.56
CA GLU A 365 -11.73 30.62 5.94
C GLU A 365 -12.87 29.94 6.70
N GLY A 366 -12.56 28.90 7.48
CA GLY A 366 -13.61 28.19 8.23
C GLY A 366 -13.10 27.05 9.08
N GLU A 367 -13.98 26.55 9.96
CA GLU A 367 -13.72 25.37 10.77
C GLU A 367 -13.78 24.10 9.92
N ILE A 368 -12.82 23.21 10.14
CA ILE A 368 -12.82 21.83 9.67
C ILE A 368 -12.97 20.94 10.90
N GLU A 369 -13.87 19.97 10.79
CA GLU A 369 -13.99 18.87 11.74
C GLU A 369 -13.61 17.57 11.04
N LEU A 370 -12.69 16.81 11.64
CA LEU A 370 -12.36 15.46 11.24
C LEU A 370 -12.74 14.50 12.36
N GLN A 371 -13.59 13.53 12.05
CA GLN A 371 -13.88 12.38 12.91
C GLN A 371 -13.18 11.15 12.32
N ALA A 372 -12.14 10.67 13.00
CA ALA A 372 -11.39 9.48 12.58
C ALA A 372 -11.89 8.25 13.33
N GLU A 373 -12.64 7.39 12.63
CA GLU A 373 -13.40 6.27 13.21
C GLU A 373 -12.64 4.95 13.11
N ILE A 374 -12.86 4.04 14.06
CA ILE A 374 -12.67 2.60 13.83
C ILE A 374 -14.05 2.00 13.66
N ASN A 375 -14.46 1.70 12.43
CA ASN A 375 -15.80 1.21 12.17
C ASN A 375 -15.89 -0.31 12.34
N GLY A 376 -16.47 -0.76 13.45
CA GLY A 376 -16.66 -2.16 13.83
C GLY A 376 -17.95 -2.83 13.34
N VAL A 377 -18.75 -2.17 12.50
CA VAL A 377 -19.97 -2.76 11.91
C VAL A 377 -19.74 -3.22 10.47
N ALA A 378 -18.52 -3.64 10.15
CA ALA A 378 -18.21 -4.21 8.85
C ALA A 378 -19.04 -5.50 8.62
N GLU A 379 -19.60 -5.63 7.43
CA GLU A 379 -20.47 -6.74 7.04
C GLU A 379 -19.88 -7.47 5.84
N ALA A 380 -19.89 -8.81 5.90
CA ALA A 380 -19.63 -9.62 4.72
C ALA A 380 -20.85 -9.52 3.78
N PRO A 381 -20.67 -9.43 2.45
CA PRO A 381 -21.77 -9.34 1.52
C PRO A 381 -22.64 -10.60 1.58
N GLY A 382 -23.96 -10.42 1.56
CA GLY A 382 -24.93 -11.52 1.57
C GLY A 382 -24.87 -12.41 0.32
N ILE A 383 -25.58 -13.55 0.40
CA ILE A 383 -25.41 -14.69 -0.52
C ILE A 383 -26.47 -14.70 -1.65
N ILE A 384 -27.49 -13.84 -1.60
CA ILE A 384 -28.72 -14.00 -2.40
C ILE A 384 -29.19 -12.69 -3.06
N PRO A 385 -29.34 -12.63 -4.39
CA PRO A 385 -30.21 -11.64 -5.05
C PRO A 385 -31.69 -11.95 -4.73
N PRO A 386 -32.56 -10.96 -4.40
CA PRO A 386 -32.36 -9.53 -4.52
C PRO A 386 -32.04 -8.80 -3.19
N THR A 387 -31.84 -9.51 -2.08
CA THR A 387 -31.55 -8.89 -0.78
C THR A 387 -30.13 -9.18 -0.34
N GLU A 388 -29.26 -8.21 -0.62
CA GLU A 388 -27.88 -8.01 -0.14
C GLU A 388 -27.83 -7.77 1.39
N VAL A 389 -28.50 -8.58 2.21
CA VAL A 389 -28.38 -8.41 3.68
C VAL A 389 -26.99 -8.89 4.08
N GLY A 390 -26.13 -7.93 4.44
CA GLY A 390 -24.79 -8.21 4.93
C GLY A 390 -24.85 -9.00 6.24
N HIS A 391 -23.82 -9.81 6.48
CA HIS A 391 -23.66 -10.55 7.72
C HIS A 391 -22.57 -9.91 8.59
N CYS A 392 -22.96 -9.35 9.73
CA CYS A 392 -22.00 -8.92 10.74
C CYS A 392 -21.61 -10.12 11.62
N HIS A 393 -20.35 -10.53 11.56
CA HIS A 393 -19.79 -11.63 12.36
C HIS A 393 -19.44 -11.22 13.80
N TRP A 394 -19.49 -9.93 14.12
CA TRP A 394 -18.94 -9.42 15.37
C TRP A 394 -19.99 -9.31 16.48
N THR A 395 -19.56 -9.68 17.68
CA THR A 395 -20.15 -9.28 18.96
C THR A 395 -19.25 -8.23 19.59
N TRP A 396 -19.85 -7.15 20.06
CA TRP A 396 -19.12 -6.09 20.76
C TRP A 396 -18.76 -6.54 22.18
N ILE A 397 -17.50 -6.32 22.60
CA ILE A 397 -17.03 -6.55 23.97
C ILE A 397 -16.88 -5.21 24.69
N GLU A 398 -15.96 -4.37 24.21
CA GLU A 398 -15.68 -3.06 24.80
C GLU A 398 -15.06 -2.10 23.78
N GLU A 399 -15.06 -0.82 24.14
CA GLU A 399 -14.42 0.26 23.40
C GLU A 399 -14.01 1.37 24.37
N GLY A 400 -13.06 2.22 23.98
CA GLY A 400 -12.66 3.31 24.87
C GLY A 400 -11.60 4.24 24.30
N HIS A 401 -11.22 5.20 25.14
CA HIS A 401 -10.31 6.29 24.81
C HIS A 401 -9.24 6.44 25.91
N PRO A 402 -8.16 5.63 25.86
CA PRO A 402 -7.10 5.66 26.87
C PRO A 402 -6.32 6.98 26.87
N HIS A 403 -6.37 7.70 25.75
CA HIS A 403 -5.85 9.05 25.57
C HIS A 403 -6.80 9.84 24.68
N PRO A 404 -6.90 11.19 24.78
CA PRO A 404 -7.79 11.99 23.92
C PRO A 404 -7.55 11.83 22.42
N GLN A 405 -6.33 11.47 22.02
CA GLN A 405 -5.93 11.20 20.63
C GLN A 405 -6.13 9.74 20.22
N GLN A 406 -6.62 8.88 21.10
CA GLN A 406 -6.72 7.45 20.88
C GLN A 406 -8.16 6.96 21.01
N ALA A 407 -8.46 5.94 20.23
CA ALA A 407 -9.67 5.14 20.34
C ALA A 407 -9.28 3.67 20.17
N PHE A 408 -9.87 2.77 20.96
CA PHE A 408 -9.76 1.34 20.72
C PHE A 408 -11.14 0.68 20.64
N LEU A 409 -11.18 -0.46 19.97
CA LEU A 409 -12.34 -1.30 19.81
C LEU A 409 -11.95 -2.77 20.01
N HIS A 410 -12.75 -3.49 20.83
CA HIS A 410 -12.62 -4.92 21.09
C HIS A 410 -13.87 -5.65 20.65
N LEU A 411 -13.72 -6.57 19.71
CA LEU A 411 -14.81 -7.40 19.19
C LEU A 411 -14.44 -8.89 19.30
N GLN A 412 -15.46 -9.74 19.28
CA GLN A 412 -15.31 -11.18 19.19
C GLN A 412 -16.24 -11.76 18.12
N THR A 413 -15.74 -12.67 17.29
CA THR A 413 -16.56 -13.35 16.30
C THR A 413 -17.64 -14.21 16.95
N LYS A 414 -18.77 -14.39 16.26
CA LYS A 414 -19.95 -15.05 16.82
C LYS A 414 -19.76 -16.56 16.95
N GLY A 415 -19.21 -17.20 15.93
CA GLY A 415 -19.00 -18.66 15.88
C GLY A 415 -17.64 -19.08 16.42
N SER A 416 -16.55 -18.61 15.81
CA SER A 416 -15.16 -19.03 16.10
C SER A 416 -14.64 -18.52 17.44
N LYS A 417 -15.26 -17.48 18.01
CA LYS A 417 -14.85 -16.82 19.26
C LYS A 417 -13.45 -16.17 19.20
N THR A 418 -12.93 -15.95 18.00
CA THR A 418 -11.72 -15.17 17.77
C THR A 418 -11.96 -13.72 18.16
N GLU A 419 -11.05 -13.14 18.93
CA GLU A 419 -11.11 -11.75 19.35
C GLU A 419 -10.24 -10.87 18.46
N ILE A 420 -10.62 -9.60 18.30
CA ILE A 420 -9.85 -8.58 17.60
C ILE A 420 -9.77 -7.31 18.43
N GLY A 421 -8.56 -6.77 18.55
CA GLY A 421 -8.26 -5.48 19.12
C GLY A 421 -7.80 -4.54 18.02
N ALA A 422 -8.51 -3.42 17.86
CA ALA A 422 -8.15 -2.36 16.92
C ALA A 422 -7.93 -1.06 17.69
N THR A 423 -6.76 -0.44 17.54
CA THR A 423 -6.43 0.83 18.20
C THR A 423 -5.99 1.85 17.17
N ALA A 424 -6.53 3.07 17.24
CA ALA A 424 -6.13 4.20 16.42
C ALA A 424 -5.52 5.31 17.28
N HIS A 425 -4.51 5.99 16.74
CA HIS A 425 -3.97 7.23 17.27
C HIS A 425 -4.00 8.31 16.19
N VAL A 426 -4.49 9.50 16.54
CA VAL A 426 -4.70 10.61 15.61
C VAL A 426 -3.88 11.81 16.04
N THR A 427 -3.06 12.31 15.11
CA THR A 427 -2.18 13.46 15.31
C THR A 427 -2.48 14.52 14.26
N LEU A 428 -2.91 15.72 14.69
CA LEU A 428 -2.90 16.94 13.90
C LEU A 428 -1.51 17.57 14.05
N GLU A 429 -0.68 17.44 13.01
CA GLU A 429 0.68 18.01 12.95
C GLU A 429 0.61 19.52 12.70
N TRP A 430 -0.37 19.97 11.92
CA TRP A 430 -0.64 21.37 11.63
C TRP A 430 -2.13 21.59 11.34
N PRO A 431 -2.76 22.69 11.82
CA PRO A 431 -2.23 23.67 12.77
C PRO A 431 -2.01 23.07 14.17
N GLN A 432 -1.09 23.61 14.96
CA GLN A 432 -0.74 23.05 16.28
C GLN A 432 -1.85 23.19 17.34
N GLU A 433 -2.85 24.03 17.11
CA GLU A 433 -3.96 24.28 18.03
C GLU A 433 -5.15 23.33 17.74
N ALA A 434 -4.96 22.03 17.96
CA ALA A 434 -6.03 21.04 17.86
C ALA A 434 -6.69 20.77 19.21
N LYS A 435 -8.03 20.73 19.24
CA LYS A 435 -8.76 20.10 20.34
C LYS A 435 -9.20 18.71 19.91
N TYR A 436 -8.68 17.70 20.61
CA TYR A 436 -9.14 16.32 20.46
C TYR A 436 -10.30 16.06 21.41
N THR A 437 -11.38 15.49 20.89
CA THR A 437 -12.55 15.08 21.67
C THR A 437 -12.85 13.62 21.36
N PRO A 438 -12.83 12.75 22.37
CA PRO A 438 -13.39 11.41 22.26
C PRO A 438 -14.83 11.44 21.76
N TYR A 439 -15.15 10.64 20.77
CA TYR A 439 -16.51 10.46 20.27
C TYR A 439 -16.94 8.99 20.48
N PRO A 440 -17.65 8.70 21.58
CA PRO A 440 -18.14 7.37 21.87
C PRO A 440 -19.39 7.11 21.02
N CYS A 441 -19.20 6.44 19.88
CA CYS A 441 -20.27 5.85 19.12
C CYS A 441 -20.15 4.33 19.25
N LEU A 442 -21.21 3.69 19.76
CA LEU A 442 -21.21 2.25 20.01
C LEU A 442 -20.80 1.48 18.75
N ARG A 443 -19.72 0.68 18.84
CA ARG A 443 -19.08 -0.09 17.74
C ARG A 443 -18.36 0.75 16.69
N GLN A 444 -18.28 2.07 16.86
CA GLN A 444 -17.62 3.00 15.97
C GLN A 444 -16.88 4.09 16.77
N PRO A 445 -16.02 3.73 17.74
CA PRO A 445 -15.32 4.74 18.53
C PRO A 445 -14.45 5.61 17.61
N ALA A 446 -14.41 6.91 17.89
CA ALA A 446 -13.71 7.86 17.04
C ALA A 446 -12.98 8.94 17.83
N VAL A 447 -11.94 9.49 17.23
CA VAL A 447 -11.27 10.69 17.72
C VAL A 447 -11.67 11.85 16.82
N THR A 448 -12.31 12.86 17.41
CA THR A 448 -12.71 14.07 16.70
C THR A 448 -11.69 15.17 16.95
N THR A 449 -11.22 15.82 15.88
CA THR A 449 -10.41 17.04 15.96
C THR A 449 -11.08 18.17 15.20
N ARG A 450 -11.04 19.37 15.78
CA ARG A 450 -11.56 20.62 15.18
C ARG A 450 -10.46 21.66 15.13
N PHE A 451 -10.37 22.33 13.99
CA PHE A 451 -9.40 23.39 13.76
C PHE A 451 -9.92 24.34 12.67
N THR A 452 -9.47 25.59 12.70
CA THR A 452 -9.80 26.59 11.68
C THR A 452 -8.67 26.67 10.68
N LEU A 453 -9.01 26.70 9.39
CA LEU A 453 -8.06 26.98 8.32
C LEU A 453 -8.33 28.35 7.73
N GLN A 454 -7.26 29.12 7.54
CA GLN A 454 -7.29 30.31 6.71
C GLN A 454 -7.23 29.93 5.23
N ARG A 455 -7.61 30.86 4.36
CA ARG A 455 -7.52 30.66 2.92
C ARG A 455 -6.10 30.25 2.51
N GLY A 456 -6.03 29.11 1.86
CA GLY A 456 -4.83 28.45 1.37
C GLY A 456 -4.19 27.49 2.38
N GLU A 457 -4.43 27.63 3.68
CA GLU A 457 -3.78 26.80 4.68
C GLU A 457 -4.13 25.32 4.51
N THR A 458 -3.18 24.46 4.85
CA THR A 458 -3.30 23.01 4.74
C THR A 458 -3.12 22.39 6.10
N ALA A 459 -4.15 21.72 6.60
CA ALA A 459 -4.00 20.86 7.76
C ALA A 459 -3.29 19.57 7.38
N VAL A 460 -2.49 19.03 8.30
CA VAL A 460 -1.80 17.74 8.14
C VAL A 460 -2.19 16.85 9.30
N ILE A 461 -2.90 15.76 8.99
CA ILE A 461 -3.39 14.79 9.97
C ILE A 461 -2.81 13.43 9.66
N THR A 462 -2.31 12.74 10.67
CA THR A 462 -1.88 11.36 10.60
C THR A 462 -2.77 10.50 11.52
N LYS A 463 -3.27 9.39 10.99
CA LYS A 463 -4.00 8.35 11.72
C LYS A 463 -3.18 7.05 11.61
N LEU A 464 -2.60 6.62 12.72
CA LEU A 464 -1.95 5.32 12.84
C LEU A 464 -2.95 4.33 13.42
N VAL A 465 -2.99 3.11 12.91
CA VAL A 465 -3.89 2.05 13.39
C VAL A 465 -3.12 0.75 13.57
N SER A 466 -3.31 0.08 14.71
CA SER A 466 -2.84 -1.27 14.97
C SER A 466 -4.00 -2.25 15.06
N LEU A 467 -3.84 -3.43 14.47
CA LEU A 467 -4.82 -4.53 14.49
C LEU A 467 -4.15 -5.82 14.94
N TYR A 468 -4.67 -6.43 16.02
CA TYR A 468 -4.25 -7.75 16.51
C TYR A 468 -5.47 -8.65 16.69
N THR A 469 -5.29 -9.95 16.50
CA THR A 469 -6.30 -10.97 16.80
C THR A 469 -5.85 -11.88 17.93
N SER A 470 -6.79 -12.66 18.48
CA SER A 470 -6.46 -13.71 19.44
C SER A 470 -5.68 -14.89 18.83
N HIS A 471 -5.47 -14.91 17.50
CA HIS A 471 -4.55 -15.85 16.85
C HIS A 471 -3.09 -15.39 16.99
N ASP A 472 -2.88 -14.08 17.14
CA ASP A 472 -1.54 -13.48 17.23
C ASP A 472 -1.05 -13.44 18.68
N VAL A 473 -1.94 -13.05 19.59
CA VAL A 473 -1.62 -12.78 21.01
C VAL A 473 -2.81 -13.11 21.92
N LEU A 474 -2.56 -13.26 23.22
CA LEU A 474 -3.63 -13.55 24.19
C LEU A 474 -4.58 -12.38 24.44
N ASP A 475 -4.05 -11.15 24.49
CA ASP A 475 -4.84 -9.92 24.70
C ASP A 475 -4.59 -8.96 23.51
N PRO A 476 -5.44 -9.03 22.47
CA PRO A 476 -5.22 -8.25 21.26
C PRO A 476 -5.38 -6.74 21.47
N VAL A 477 -6.16 -6.30 22.48
CA VAL A 477 -6.36 -4.87 22.76
C VAL A 477 -5.12 -4.28 23.40
N GLN A 478 -4.57 -4.95 24.42
CA GLN A 478 -3.32 -4.54 25.07
C GLN A 478 -2.17 -4.43 24.06
N GLU A 479 -1.99 -5.43 23.19
CA GLU A 479 -0.87 -5.40 22.24
C GLU A 479 -1.08 -4.33 21.17
N ALA A 480 -2.30 -4.16 20.64
CA ALA A 480 -2.61 -3.07 19.70
C ALA A 480 -2.36 -1.69 20.32
N LEU A 481 -2.69 -1.49 21.61
CA LEU A 481 -2.39 -0.26 22.33
C LEU A 481 -0.90 -0.02 22.49
N LYS A 482 -0.15 -1.05 22.86
CA LYS A 482 1.30 -0.99 23.03
C LYS A 482 1.99 -0.65 21.71
N GLU A 483 1.62 -1.31 20.61
CA GLU A 483 2.15 -1.04 19.28
C GLU A 483 1.91 0.41 18.86
N ILE A 484 0.67 0.90 19.01
CA ILE A 484 0.34 2.30 18.70
C ILE A 484 1.13 3.29 19.56
N ASN A 485 1.36 2.98 20.84
CA ASN A 485 2.13 3.85 21.73
C ASN A 485 3.61 3.91 21.34
N GLU A 486 4.20 2.84 20.82
CA GLU A 486 5.56 2.86 20.29
C GLU A 486 5.62 3.56 18.93
N ALA A 487 4.70 3.26 18.02
CA ALA A 487 4.64 3.89 16.70
C ALA A 487 4.44 5.41 16.79
N ALA A 488 3.62 5.89 17.72
CA ALA A 488 3.36 7.33 17.91
C ALA A 488 4.58 8.12 18.44
N LYS A 489 5.62 7.45 18.95
CA LYS A 489 6.89 8.10 19.36
C LYS A 489 7.85 8.29 18.19
N VAL A 490 7.56 7.68 17.04
CA VAL A 490 8.41 7.68 15.85
C VAL A 490 7.84 8.66 14.83
N GLU A 491 8.71 9.43 14.19
CA GLU A 491 8.32 10.32 13.09
C GLU A 491 7.69 9.54 11.94
N TYR A 492 6.58 10.04 11.39
CA TYR A 492 5.85 9.39 10.28
C TYR A 492 6.77 9.01 9.11
N SER A 493 7.69 9.91 8.75
CA SER A 493 8.66 9.68 7.66
C SER A 493 9.59 8.50 7.92
N SER A 494 9.91 8.20 9.18
CA SER A 494 10.71 7.04 9.54
C SER A 494 9.91 5.74 9.38
N LEU A 495 8.64 5.73 9.81
CA LEU A 495 7.74 4.59 9.63
C LEU A 495 7.50 4.29 8.14
N LEU A 496 7.28 5.33 7.34
CA LEU A 496 7.14 5.20 5.88
C LEU A 496 8.41 4.66 5.24
N SER A 497 9.58 5.12 5.69
CA SER A 497 10.88 4.68 5.16
C SER A 497 11.14 3.19 5.41
N THR A 498 10.78 2.65 6.58
CA THR A 498 10.97 1.21 6.84
C THR A 498 10.05 0.37 5.96
N HIS A 499 8.79 0.78 5.78
CA HIS A 499 7.86 0.17 4.84
C HIS A 499 8.38 0.18 3.40
N GLN A 500 8.86 1.32 2.90
CA GLN A 500 9.41 1.44 1.53
C GLN A 500 10.67 0.59 1.32
N LYS A 501 11.57 0.54 2.30
CA LYS A 501 12.77 -0.32 2.24
C LYS A 501 12.40 -1.80 2.15
N ARG A 502 11.34 -2.22 2.86
CA ARG A 502 10.86 -3.60 2.78
C ARG A 502 10.32 -3.92 1.40
N TRP A 503 9.58 -3.00 0.78
CA TRP A 503 9.11 -3.13 -0.59
C TRP A 503 10.23 -3.17 -1.62
N GLU A 504 11.24 -2.30 -1.49
CA GLU A 504 12.43 -2.31 -2.35
C GLU A 504 13.08 -3.70 -2.33
N LYS A 505 13.24 -4.28 -1.13
CA LYS A 505 13.81 -5.62 -0.99
C LYS A 505 12.95 -6.70 -1.66
N LEU A 506 11.63 -6.62 -1.55
CA LEU A 506 10.73 -7.59 -2.20
C LEU A 506 10.82 -7.51 -3.73
N TRP A 507 10.85 -6.31 -4.29
CA TRP A 507 10.97 -6.12 -5.74
C TRP A 507 12.35 -6.53 -6.27
N GLU A 508 13.43 -6.38 -5.50
CA GLU A 508 14.74 -6.94 -5.86
C GLU A 508 14.68 -8.46 -6.08
N ASP A 509 13.87 -9.17 -5.28
CA ASP A 509 13.80 -10.63 -5.32
C ASP A 509 12.88 -11.16 -6.44
N CYS A 510 12.00 -10.32 -7.03
CA CYS A 510 10.96 -10.81 -7.94
C CYS A 510 10.54 -9.90 -9.12
N ASP A 511 11.07 -8.68 -9.31
CA ASP A 511 10.69 -7.84 -10.47
C ASP A 511 11.08 -8.53 -11.79
N VAL A 512 10.18 -8.44 -12.77
CA VAL A 512 10.39 -8.94 -14.13
C VAL A 512 10.35 -7.75 -15.07
N LYS A 513 11.49 -7.48 -15.74
CA LYS A 513 11.62 -6.39 -16.69
C LYS A 513 11.28 -6.85 -18.11
N ILE A 514 10.30 -6.20 -18.73
CA ILE A 514 9.85 -6.48 -20.10
C ILE A 514 10.18 -5.27 -20.97
N GLU A 515 11.16 -5.42 -21.85
CA GLU A 515 11.54 -4.37 -22.78
C GLU A 515 10.63 -4.37 -24.01
N GLY A 516 10.18 -3.18 -24.43
CA GLY A 516 9.41 -2.99 -25.66
C GLY A 516 7.90 -3.24 -25.56
N ASP A 517 7.37 -3.62 -24.39
CA ASP A 517 5.93 -3.76 -24.14
C ASP A 517 5.53 -3.24 -22.74
N GLU A 518 5.20 -1.95 -22.68
CA GLU A 518 4.80 -1.28 -21.43
C GLU A 518 3.50 -1.82 -20.83
N LYS A 519 2.58 -2.32 -21.69
CA LYS A 519 1.33 -2.90 -21.21
C LYS A 519 1.58 -4.23 -20.53
N ALA A 520 2.44 -5.07 -21.12
CA ALA A 520 2.87 -6.31 -20.49
C ALA A 520 3.67 -6.02 -19.20
N GLN A 521 4.57 -5.04 -19.21
CA GLN A 521 5.32 -4.64 -18.02
C GLN A 521 4.41 -4.24 -16.86
N HIS A 522 3.45 -3.35 -17.12
CA HIS A 522 2.45 -2.92 -16.13
C HIS A 522 1.59 -4.09 -15.64
N ALA A 523 1.13 -4.95 -16.55
CA ALA A 523 0.31 -6.11 -16.21
C ALA A 523 1.07 -7.11 -15.31
N VAL A 524 2.33 -7.43 -15.62
CA VAL A 524 3.13 -8.36 -14.81
C VAL A 524 3.39 -7.79 -13.41
N ARG A 525 3.78 -6.51 -13.29
CA ARG A 525 3.97 -5.86 -11.99
C ARG A 525 2.67 -5.80 -11.18
N THR A 526 1.53 -5.55 -11.83
CA THR A 526 0.23 -5.58 -11.17
C THR A 526 -0.10 -6.97 -10.58
N ASN A 527 0.17 -8.04 -11.33
CA ASN A 527 -0.05 -9.41 -10.85
C ASN A 527 0.91 -9.78 -9.72
N ILE A 528 2.20 -9.45 -9.84
CA ILE A 528 3.20 -9.69 -8.79
C ILE A 528 2.84 -8.92 -7.52
N TYR A 529 2.47 -7.64 -7.62
CA TYR A 529 2.02 -6.84 -6.48
C TYR A 529 0.90 -7.54 -5.71
N HIS A 530 -0.12 -8.04 -6.41
CA HIS A 530 -1.25 -8.73 -5.77
C HIS A 530 -0.88 -10.08 -5.16
N LEU A 531 0.13 -10.78 -5.67
CA LEU A 531 0.72 -11.95 -5.00
C LEU A 531 1.44 -11.51 -3.72
N LEU A 532 2.25 -10.46 -3.79
CA LEU A 532 3.06 -9.98 -2.67
C LEU A 532 2.20 -9.53 -1.48
N ILE A 533 1.12 -8.78 -1.70
CA ILE A 533 0.27 -8.31 -0.58
C ILE A 533 -0.58 -9.42 0.06
N ALA A 534 -0.63 -10.61 -0.54
CA ALA A 534 -1.42 -11.75 -0.08
C ALA A 534 -0.58 -12.85 0.58
N ALA A 535 0.75 -12.76 0.48
CA ALA A 535 1.64 -13.84 0.85
C ALA A 535 1.81 -13.97 2.38
N PRO A 536 1.84 -15.19 2.94
CA PRO A 536 1.93 -15.39 4.39
C PRO A 536 3.38 -15.26 4.90
N TYR A 537 3.90 -14.03 4.95
CA TYR A 537 5.28 -13.77 5.42
C TYR A 537 5.47 -14.07 6.92
N HIS A 538 4.41 -13.92 7.70
CA HIS A 538 4.50 -13.79 9.16
C HIS A 538 4.02 -15.03 9.92
N THR A 539 3.42 -15.99 9.21
CA THR A 539 2.82 -17.17 9.83
C THR A 539 2.83 -18.38 8.90
N GLU A 540 2.98 -19.56 9.47
CA GLU A 540 2.83 -20.85 8.79
C GLU A 540 1.41 -21.43 8.90
N TRP A 541 0.50 -20.75 9.61
CA TRP A 541 -0.87 -21.22 9.89
C TRP A 541 -1.91 -20.75 8.88
N THR A 542 -1.51 -19.97 7.88
CA THR A 542 -2.40 -19.46 6.83
C THR A 542 -1.77 -19.64 5.46
N SER A 543 -2.59 -19.50 4.42
CA SER A 543 -2.16 -19.57 3.03
C SER A 543 -2.97 -18.61 2.18
N ILE A 544 -2.70 -18.57 0.87
CA ILE A 544 -3.25 -17.55 -0.04
C ILE A 544 -4.62 -17.97 -0.58
N PRO A 545 -5.70 -17.22 -0.33
CA PRO A 545 -7.02 -17.50 -0.90
C PRO A 545 -7.12 -17.27 -2.40
N ALA A 546 -8.14 -17.85 -3.06
CA ALA A 546 -8.38 -17.69 -4.50
C ALA A 546 -8.60 -16.24 -4.96
N LYS A 547 -9.08 -15.35 -4.08
CA LYS A 547 -9.19 -13.89 -4.32
C LYS A 547 -8.23 -13.07 -3.47
N ALA A 548 -7.15 -13.68 -3.00
CA ALA A 548 -6.21 -13.07 -2.06
C ALA A 548 -6.98 -12.44 -0.87
N LEU A 549 -6.48 -11.32 -0.34
CA LEU A 549 -7.17 -10.50 0.66
C LEU A 549 -7.84 -9.28 0.02
N THR A 550 -8.36 -9.43 -1.20
CA THR A 550 -8.89 -8.31 -1.99
C THR A 550 -10.43 -8.26 -2.02
N GLY A 551 -11.13 -9.32 -1.59
CA GLY A 551 -12.59 -9.34 -1.54
C GLY A 551 -13.16 -10.71 -1.17
N PHE A 552 -14.49 -10.83 -1.16
CA PHE A 552 -15.21 -11.99 -0.64
C PHE A 552 -15.53 -13.08 -1.68
N GLY A 553 -15.07 -12.93 -2.93
CA GLY A 553 -15.22 -13.98 -3.93
C GLY A 553 -14.56 -15.26 -3.42
N TYR A 554 -15.26 -16.39 -3.53
CA TYR A 554 -14.83 -17.67 -2.93
C TYR A 554 -14.57 -17.62 -1.41
N ARG A 555 -15.14 -16.64 -0.70
CA ARG A 555 -15.16 -16.56 0.78
C ARG A 555 -13.80 -16.49 1.47
N GLY A 556 -12.76 -16.23 0.69
CA GLY A 556 -11.39 -16.33 1.16
C GLY A 556 -10.89 -17.77 1.32
N HIS A 557 -11.56 -18.76 0.75
CA HIS A 557 -11.10 -20.14 0.81
C HIS A 557 -9.84 -20.38 -0.04
N ILE A 558 -9.09 -21.39 0.37
CA ILE A 558 -7.81 -21.81 -0.22
C ILE A 558 -8.05 -23.09 -1.03
N PHE A 559 -7.63 -23.05 -2.29
CA PHE A 559 -7.88 -24.07 -3.32
C PHE A 559 -6.55 -24.62 -3.85
N TRP A 560 -6.62 -25.49 -4.86
CA TRP A 560 -5.47 -25.94 -5.64
C TRP A 560 -4.75 -24.79 -6.38
N ASP A 561 -5.45 -23.66 -6.61
CA ASP A 561 -4.91 -22.41 -7.13
C ASP A 561 -3.59 -22.03 -6.45
N THR A 562 -3.57 -22.16 -5.13
CA THR A 562 -2.42 -21.81 -4.30
C THR A 562 -1.23 -22.72 -4.59
N ASP A 563 -1.41 -24.04 -4.61
CA ASP A 563 -0.31 -25.01 -4.72
C ASP A 563 0.24 -25.12 -6.14
N VAL A 564 -0.60 -24.88 -7.16
CA VAL A 564 -0.24 -25.07 -8.58
C VAL A 564 0.11 -23.76 -9.28
N PHE A 565 -0.57 -22.65 -8.96
CA PHE A 565 -0.39 -21.39 -9.68
C PHE A 565 0.43 -20.37 -8.90
N MET A 566 0.18 -20.23 -7.59
CA MET A 566 0.83 -19.19 -6.77
C MET A 566 2.15 -19.67 -6.16
N LEU A 567 2.18 -20.89 -5.62
CA LEU A 567 3.35 -21.46 -4.95
C LEU A 567 4.61 -21.47 -5.82
N PRO A 568 4.59 -21.78 -7.14
CA PRO A 568 5.81 -21.77 -7.95
C PRO A 568 6.52 -20.41 -7.94
N PHE A 569 5.77 -19.31 -8.01
CA PHE A 569 6.36 -17.96 -7.95
C PHE A 569 7.19 -17.78 -6.66
N PHE A 570 6.62 -18.14 -5.51
CA PHE A 570 7.33 -18.04 -4.23
C PHE A 570 8.44 -19.07 -4.09
N ALA A 571 8.27 -20.29 -4.62
CA ALA A 571 9.32 -21.31 -4.57
C ALA A 571 10.62 -20.87 -5.27
N PHE A 572 10.52 -20.06 -6.33
CA PHE A 572 11.68 -19.55 -7.07
C PHE A 572 12.18 -18.18 -6.59
N THR A 573 11.32 -17.34 -6.03
CA THR A 573 11.71 -15.97 -5.64
C THR A 573 11.90 -15.82 -4.12
N GLN A 574 11.07 -16.49 -3.32
CA GLN A 574 10.98 -16.32 -1.86
C GLN A 574 10.66 -17.67 -1.17
N PRO A 575 11.62 -18.63 -1.14
CA PRO A 575 11.36 -20.00 -0.70
C PRO A 575 10.78 -20.13 0.72
N GLU A 576 11.10 -19.21 1.63
CA GLU A 576 10.54 -19.21 2.99
C GLU A 576 9.02 -18.96 3.01
N VAL A 577 8.52 -18.12 2.09
CA VAL A 577 7.08 -17.89 1.94
C VAL A 577 6.40 -19.13 1.37
N ALA A 578 7.03 -19.77 0.38
CA ALA A 578 6.54 -21.04 -0.17
C ALA A 578 6.49 -22.14 0.90
N ARG A 579 7.49 -22.15 1.80
CA ARG A 579 7.53 -23.03 2.97
C ARG A 579 6.34 -22.80 3.90
N ASN A 580 6.01 -21.55 4.22
CA ASN A 580 4.84 -21.21 5.04
C ASN A 580 3.52 -21.67 4.40
N ILE A 581 3.35 -21.44 3.09
CA ILE A 581 2.18 -21.91 2.32
C ILE A 581 1.99 -23.44 2.46
N LEU A 582 3.09 -24.19 2.41
CA LEU A 582 3.04 -25.66 2.54
C LEU A 582 2.90 -26.14 3.98
N LEU A 583 3.44 -25.40 4.95
CA LEU A 583 3.23 -25.72 6.36
C LEU A 583 1.78 -25.52 6.79
N TYR A 584 1.06 -24.58 6.19
CA TYR A 584 -0.39 -24.53 6.33
C TYR A 584 -1.04 -25.85 5.89
N ARG A 585 -0.62 -26.45 4.76
CA ARG A 585 -1.10 -27.77 4.33
C ARG A 585 -0.75 -28.88 5.32
N TYR A 586 0.42 -28.80 5.95
CA TYR A 586 0.80 -29.74 7.02
C TYR A 586 -0.08 -29.57 8.28
N HIS A 587 -0.28 -28.34 8.75
CA HIS A 587 -1.10 -28.03 9.92
C HIS A 587 -2.58 -28.39 9.72
N THR A 588 -3.04 -28.37 8.47
CA THR A 588 -4.40 -28.76 8.06
C THR A 588 -4.53 -30.23 7.67
N LEU A 589 -3.45 -31.02 7.70
CA LEU A 589 -3.46 -32.46 7.43
C LEU A 589 -4.47 -33.25 8.29
N PRO A 590 -4.71 -32.93 9.58
CA PRO A 590 -5.77 -33.59 10.35
C PRO A 590 -7.17 -33.44 9.74
N GLY A 591 -7.50 -32.28 9.17
CA GLY A 591 -8.78 -32.06 8.49
C GLY A 591 -8.91 -32.88 7.20
N ALA A 592 -7.81 -33.03 6.46
CA ALA A 592 -7.76 -33.89 5.26
C ALA A 592 -7.92 -35.38 5.60
N ARG A 593 -7.34 -35.84 6.72
CA ARG A 593 -7.54 -37.19 7.25
C ARG A 593 -8.99 -37.43 7.67
N GLU A 594 -9.58 -36.44 8.36
CA GLU A 594 -10.99 -36.47 8.76
C GLU A 594 -11.90 -36.59 7.54
N LYS A 595 -11.66 -35.82 6.47
CA LYS A 595 -12.42 -35.89 5.22
C LYS A 595 -12.31 -37.27 4.56
N ALA A 596 -11.09 -37.82 4.44
CA ALA A 596 -10.88 -39.14 3.87
C ALA A 596 -11.67 -40.21 4.65
N GLN A 597 -11.55 -40.20 5.98
CA GLN A 597 -12.25 -41.14 6.84
C GLN A 597 -13.78 -41.04 6.70
N GLN A 598 -14.33 -39.82 6.66
CA GLN A 598 -15.77 -39.59 6.48
C GLN A 598 -16.28 -40.10 5.13
N ALA A 599 -15.44 -40.05 4.09
CA ALA A 599 -15.73 -40.58 2.77
C ALA A 599 -15.45 -42.10 2.64
N GLY A 600 -14.96 -42.76 3.70
CA GLY A 600 -14.65 -44.20 3.69
C GLY A 600 -13.28 -44.55 3.09
N TYR A 601 -12.40 -43.57 2.90
CA TYR A 601 -11.05 -43.73 2.39
C TYR A 601 -10.00 -43.71 3.50
N ALA A 602 -8.79 -44.15 3.18
CA ALA A 602 -7.61 -44.02 4.04
C ALA A 602 -6.83 -42.74 3.69
N GLY A 603 -5.77 -42.47 4.47
CA GLY A 603 -4.85 -41.40 4.14
C GLY A 603 -5.40 -39.99 4.38
N ALA A 604 -4.93 -39.04 3.58
CA ALA A 604 -5.37 -37.65 3.60
C ALA A 604 -6.01 -37.26 2.27
N MET A 605 -7.27 -36.84 2.32
CA MET A 605 -8.03 -36.26 1.21
C MET A 605 -8.17 -34.77 1.48
N TYR A 606 -7.38 -33.93 0.82
CA TYR A 606 -7.48 -32.49 1.06
C TYR A 606 -8.87 -31.97 0.65
N PRO A 607 -9.43 -31.00 1.40
CA PRO A 607 -10.69 -30.38 1.00
C PRO A 607 -10.51 -29.57 -0.28
N TRP A 608 -11.56 -29.47 -1.10
CA TRP A 608 -11.54 -28.64 -2.30
C TRP A 608 -11.41 -27.16 -1.93
N GLU A 609 -12.25 -26.73 -0.98
CA GLU A 609 -12.17 -25.42 -0.34
C GLU A 609 -11.71 -25.59 1.09
N SER A 610 -10.58 -24.98 1.43
CA SER A 610 -10.01 -25.01 2.77
C SER A 610 -10.07 -23.64 3.45
N ALA A 611 -10.23 -23.65 4.77
CA ALA A 611 -10.17 -22.47 5.65
C ALA A 611 -9.21 -22.76 6.83
N GLU A 612 -9.54 -22.31 8.04
CA GLU A 612 -8.67 -22.39 9.22
C GLU A 612 -8.23 -23.84 9.59
N LYS A 613 -9.17 -24.79 9.65
CA LYS A 613 -8.94 -26.13 10.25
C LYS A 613 -8.67 -27.25 9.24
N GLY A 614 -8.55 -26.94 7.96
CA GLY A 614 -8.35 -27.98 6.95
C GLY A 614 -9.56 -28.86 6.64
N ARG A 615 -10.74 -28.48 7.14
CA ARG A 615 -12.01 -29.18 6.86
C ARG A 615 -12.59 -28.72 5.53
N GLU A 616 -13.42 -29.56 4.94
CA GLU A 616 -14.19 -29.21 3.75
C GLU A 616 -15.20 -28.10 4.05
N VAL A 617 -15.02 -26.95 3.42
CA VAL A 617 -15.92 -25.79 3.55
C VAL A 617 -16.58 -25.42 2.23
N THR A 618 -16.42 -26.23 1.17
CA THR A 618 -17.12 -26.01 -0.10
C THR A 618 -18.63 -25.92 0.13
N PRO A 619 -19.30 -24.82 -0.27
CA PRO A 619 -20.73 -24.70 -0.15
C PRO A 619 -21.43 -25.83 -0.91
N ARG A 620 -22.48 -26.42 -0.32
CA ARG A 620 -23.19 -27.53 -0.97
C ARG A 620 -24.10 -27.08 -2.11
N TRP A 621 -24.55 -25.84 -2.05
CA TRP A 621 -25.54 -25.29 -2.97
C TRP A 621 -25.17 -23.86 -3.35
N ALA A 622 -25.36 -23.53 -4.62
CA ALA A 622 -25.39 -22.16 -5.12
C ALA A 622 -26.74 -21.88 -5.77
N LEU A 623 -27.15 -20.61 -5.85
CA LEU A 623 -28.32 -20.21 -6.62
C LEU A 623 -27.89 -19.82 -8.03
N SER A 624 -28.56 -20.36 -9.03
CA SER A 624 -28.46 -19.90 -10.42
C SER A 624 -29.07 -18.49 -10.57
N ALA A 625 -28.78 -17.82 -11.69
CA ALA A 625 -29.27 -16.46 -11.96
C ALA A 625 -30.81 -16.33 -11.95
N ASP A 626 -31.53 -17.44 -12.17
CA ASP A 626 -32.99 -17.56 -12.11
C ASP A 626 -33.53 -17.90 -10.71
N GLY A 627 -32.64 -18.03 -9.71
CA GLY A 627 -32.98 -18.41 -8.34
C GLY A 627 -33.06 -19.91 -8.09
N THR A 628 -32.72 -20.76 -9.06
CA THR A 628 -32.77 -22.23 -8.89
C THR A 628 -31.56 -22.74 -8.08
N PRO A 629 -31.77 -23.50 -6.98
CA PRO A 629 -30.66 -24.10 -6.25
C PRO A 629 -29.97 -25.18 -7.08
N THR A 630 -28.65 -25.05 -7.21
CA THR A 630 -27.76 -25.91 -7.97
C THR A 630 -26.77 -26.56 -7.02
N ARG A 631 -26.65 -27.89 -7.07
CA ARG A 631 -25.70 -28.65 -6.25
C ARG A 631 -24.28 -28.37 -6.74
N ILE A 632 -23.39 -27.93 -5.85
CA ILE A 632 -21.95 -27.79 -6.14
C ILE A 632 -21.26 -29.12 -5.84
N LEU A 633 -20.68 -29.77 -6.85
CA LEU A 633 -20.11 -31.10 -6.71
C LEU A 633 -18.61 -31.13 -6.43
N CYS A 634 -17.90 -30.00 -6.55
CA CYS A 634 -16.44 -29.93 -6.47
C CYS A 634 -15.90 -30.51 -5.16
N GLY A 635 -16.43 -30.09 -4.00
CA GLY A 635 -16.04 -30.61 -2.69
C GLY A 635 -16.21 -32.13 -2.53
N ASP A 636 -17.17 -32.71 -3.25
CA ASP A 636 -17.46 -34.15 -3.23
C ASP A 636 -16.62 -34.95 -4.23
N LEU A 637 -16.35 -34.41 -5.43
CA LEU A 637 -15.89 -35.18 -6.60
C LEU A 637 -14.52 -34.76 -7.13
N GLU A 638 -14.04 -33.56 -6.80
CA GLU A 638 -12.83 -32.97 -7.38
C GLU A 638 -11.60 -33.29 -6.52
N HIS A 639 -11.21 -34.56 -6.56
CA HIS A 639 -10.23 -35.12 -5.63
C HIS A 639 -8.78 -34.76 -5.97
N HIS A 640 -8.54 -34.23 -7.18
CA HIS A 640 -7.19 -34.01 -7.71
C HIS A 640 -6.36 -33.02 -6.88
N ILE A 641 -7.01 -32.10 -6.15
CA ILE A 641 -6.34 -31.20 -5.17
C ILE A 641 -5.40 -31.94 -4.22
N THR A 642 -5.73 -33.20 -3.88
CA THR A 642 -4.89 -34.04 -3.02
C THR A 642 -3.54 -34.38 -3.66
N ALA A 643 -3.52 -34.63 -4.97
CA ALA A 643 -2.27 -34.80 -5.72
C ALA A 643 -1.59 -33.47 -6.04
N ASP A 644 -2.36 -32.39 -6.20
CA ASP A 644 -1.83 -31.06 -6.50
C ASP A 644 -1.02 -30.49 -5.33
N VAL A 645 -1.50 -30.67 -4.09
CA VAL A 645 -0.72 -30.33 -2.88
C VAL A 645 0.61 -31.09 -2.85
N ALA A 646 0.59 -32.40 -3.14
CA ALA A 646 1.80 -33.21 -3.25
C ALA A 646 2.74 -32.70 -4.36
N TYR A 647 2.18 -32.25 -5.49
CA TYR A 647 2.93 -31.68 -6.61
C TYR A 647 3.58 -30.34 -6.29
N GLY A 648 2.83 -29.41 -5.67
CA GLY A 648 3.35 -28.13 -5.23
C GLY A 648 4.49 -28.32 -4.23
N LEU A 649 4.29 -29.22 -3.26
CA LEU A 649 5.30 -29.59 -2.27
C LEU A 649 6.58 -30.14 -2.89
N TRP A 650 6.45 -31.09 -3.81
CA TRP A 650 7.60 -31.68 -4.50
C TRP A 650 8.33 -30.64 -5.36
N SER A 651 7.59 -29.77 -6.03
CA SER A 651 8.13 -28.67 -6.85
C SER A 651 8.91 -27.67 -5.99
N TYR A 652 8.37 -27.30 -4.82
CA TYR A 652 9.08 -26.50 -3.83
C TYR A 652 10.40 -27.15 -3.43
N TRP A 653 10.39 -28.43 -3.04
CA TRP A 653 11.62 -29.10 -2.62
C TRP A 653 12.67 -29.14 -3.75
N ARG A 654 12.24 -29.36 -5.00
CA ARG A 654 13.14 -29.32 -6.15
C ARG A 654 13.75 -27.95 -6.41
N ALA A 655 13.02 -26.88 -6.11
CA ALA A 655 13.49 -25.50 -6.28
C ALA A 655 14.40 -25.04 -5.12
N SER A 656 14.01 -25.35 -3.87
CA SER A 656 14.67 -24.84 -2.66
C SER A 656 15.78 -25.75 -2.13
N GLY A 657 15.67 -27.07 -2.35
CA GLY A 657 16.52 -28.05 -1.70
C GLY A 657 16.29 -28.17 -0.19
N ASP A 658 15.16 -27.68 0.36
CA ASP A 658 14.88 -27.75 1.82
C ASP A 658 14.60 -29.19 2.28
N GLU A 659 15.67 -29.88 2.66
CA GLU A 659 15.62 -31.25 3.18
C GLU A 659 15.05 -31.33 4.59
N VAL A 660 15.13 -30.26 5.38
CA VAL A 660 14.57 -30.23 6.74
C VAL A 660 13.06 -30.25 6.64
N PHE A 661 12.49 -29.39 5.78
CA PHE A 661 11.06 -29.41 5.52
C PHE A 661 10.60 -30.78 5.01
N MET A 662 11.29 -31.36 4.03
CA MET A 662 10.92 -32.67 3.51
C MET A 662 10.96 -33.76 4.57
N ARG A 663 12.04 -33.83 5.36
CA ARG A 663 12.22 -34.83 6.41
C ARG A 663 11.12 -34.75 7.48
N ASP A 664 10.79 -33.53 7.92
CA ASP A 664 9.94 -33.33 9.08
C ASP A 664 8.45 -33.21 8.74
N TYR A 665 8.10 -32.77 7.53
CA TYR A 665 6.73 -32.48 7.11
C TYR A 665 6.38 -33.10 5.76
N GLY A 666 7.24 -32.90 4.75
CA GLY A 666 6.87 -33.18 3.36
C GLY A 666 6.65 -34.64 3.02
N ILE A 667 7.51 -35.54 3.52
CA ILE A 667 7.34 -36.99 3.27
C ILE A 667 6.06 -37.54 3.92
N GLU A 668 5.63 -36.99 5.05
CA GLU A 668 4.36 -37.39 5.68
C GLU A 668 3.17 -37.04 4.78
N ILE A 669 3.12 -35.82 4.22
CA ILE A 669 2.07 -35.40 3.30
C ILE A 669 2.06 -36.30 2.05
N LEU A 670 3.21 -36.56 1.44
CA LEU A 670 3.29 -37.44 0.26
C LEU A 670 2.74 -38.83 0.55
N LEU A 671 3.11 -39.43 1.68
CA LEU A 671 2.66 -40.77 2.04
C LEU A 671 1.18 -40.84 2.38
N GLU A 672 0.65 -39.85 3.09
CA GLU A 672 -0.77 -39.78 3.45
C GLU A 672 -1.66 -39.54 2.23
N THR A 673 -1.23 -38.69 1.31
CA THR A 673 -1.97 -38.44 0.06
C THR A 673 -1.88 -39.63 -0.90
N ALA A 674 -0.74 -40.34 -0.95
CA ALA A 674 -0.63 -41.61 -1.67
C ALA A 674 -1.53 -42.71 -1.07
N ALA A 675 -1.63 -42.78 0.26
CA ALA A 675 -2.54 -43.71 0.94
C ALA A 675 -4.00 -43.44 0.59
N PHE A 676 -4.39 -42.16 0.44
CA PHE A 676 -5.69 -41.79 -0.09
C PHE A 676 -5.91 -42.35 -1.48
N TRP A 677 -5.01 -42.07 -2.43
CA TRP A 677 -5.16 -42.54 -3.81
C TRP A 677 -5.23 -44.06 -3.92
N ALA A 678 -4.38 -44.79 -3.19
CA ALA A 678 -4.43 -46.25 -3.16
C ALA A 678 -5.81 -46.75 -2.67
N SER A 679 -6.36 -46.15 -1.61
CA SER A 679 -7.69 -46.52 -1.10
C SER A 679 -8.86 -46.04 -1.95
N ARG A 680 -8.65 -45.00 -2.77
CA ARG A 680 -9.68 -44.37 -3.61
C ARG A 680 -9.93 -45.12 -4.91
N THR A 681 -8.92 -45.87 -5.39
CA THR A 681 -9.01 -46.64 -6.63
C THR A 681 -9.89 -47.88 -6.49
N GLU A 682 -10.56 -48.24 -7.59
CA GLU A 682 -11.37 -49.44 -7.69
C GLU A 682 -10.70 -50.43 -8.65
N TYR A 683 -10.49 -51.67 -8.19
CA TYR A 683 -9.93 -52.71 -9.05
C TYR A 683 -10.99 -53.25 -10.01
N ASN A 684 -10.72 -53.16 -11.31
CA ASN A 684 -11.54 -53.73 -12.36
C ASN A 684 -10.97 -55.10 -12.80
N PRO A 685 -11.55 -56.24 -12.36
CA PRO A 685 -11.00 -57.56 -12.65
C PRO A 685 -11.16 -57.99 -14.11
N SER A 686 -12.10 -57.41 -14.88
CA SER A 686 -12.26 -57.78 -16.29
C SER A 686 -11.18 -57.16 -17.17
N GLU A 687 -10.70 -55.97 -16.79
CA GLU A 687 -9.65 -55.23 -17.50
C GLU A 687 -8.29 -55.35 -16.82
N ASN A 688 -8.22 -56.03 -15.66
CA ASN A 688 -7.01 -56.23 -14.85
C ASN A 688 -6.25 -54.90 -14.60
N ARG A 689 -6.98 -53.88 -14.14
CA ARG A 689 -6.45 -52.53 -13.87
C ARG A 689 -7.22 -51.84 -12.75
N TYR A 690 -6.59 -50.86 -12.12
CA TYR A 690 -7.26 -49.92 -11.22
C TYR A 690 -7.89 -48.76 -11.98
N GLU A 691 -9.03 -48.27 -11.51
CA GLU A 691 -9.79 -47.17 -12.09
C GLU A 691 -10.18 -46.15 -11.01
N ILE A 692 -10.34 -44.89 -11.41
CA ILE A 692 -10.89 -43.83 -10.55
C ILE A 692 -12.18 -43.37 -11.22
N ARG A 693 -13.31 -43.74 -10.63
CA ARG A 693 -14.66 -43.53 -11.17
C ARG A 693 -15.42 -42.44 -10.40
N ASP A 694 -16.45 -41.87 -11.00
CA ASP A 694 -17.31 -40.82 -10.40
C ASP A 694 -16.48 -39.65 -9.81
N VAL A 695 -15.69 -39.00 -10.66
CA VAL A 695 -14.87 -37.83 -10.29
C VAL A 695 -15.18 -36.61 -11.13
N MET A 696 -14.63 -35.48 -10.72
CA MET A 696 -14.50 -34.26 -11.49
C MET A 696 -13.00 -33.99 -11.67
N GLY A 697 -12.59 -33.58 -12.87
CA GLY A 697 -11.22 -33.11 -13.12
C GLY A 697 -11.21 -31.59 -13.23
N PRO A 698 -10.07 -30.98 -13.60
CA PRO A 698 -9.93 -29.52 -13.68
C PRO A 698 -10.92 -28.81 -14.64
N ASP A 699 -11.53 -29.55 -15.57
CA ASP A 699 -12.68 -29.07 -16.34
C ASP A 699 -13.97 -29.34 -15.55
N GLU A 700 -14.33 -28.37 -14.70
CA GLU A 700 -15.51 -28.44 -13.81
C GLU A 700 -16.85 -28.55 -14.56
N TYR A 701 -16.89 -28.30 -15.89
CA TYR A 701 -18.11 -28.48 -16.68
C TYR A 701 -18.54 -29.95 -16.83
N HIS A 702 -17.61 -30.90 -16.59
CA HIS A 702 -17.86 -32.33 -16.70
C HIS A 702 -17.74 -33.02 -15.33
N ALA A 703 -18.87 -33.13 -14.64
CA ALA A 703 -18.98 -33.88 -13.39
C ALA A 703 -19.26 -35.38 -13.62
N ARG A 704 -18.94 -36.20 -12.62
CA ARG A 704 -19.26 -37.65 -12.58
C ARG A 704 -18.68 -38.42 -13.77
N VAL A 705 -17.45 -38.08 -14.16
CA VAL A 705 -16.71 -38.78 -15.21
C VAL A 705 -15.86 -39.88 -14.62
N ASP A 706 -15.63 -40.92 -15.41
CA ASP A 706 -14.72 -42.00 -15.05
C ASP A 706 -13.37 -41.80 -15.72
N ASN A 707 -12.30 -42.15 -15.01
CA ASN A 707 -10.93 -42.19 -15.51
C ASN A 707 -10.49 -40.87 -16.16
N ASN A 708 -10.76 -39.74 -15.48
CA ASN A 708 -10.24 -38.45 -15.90
C ASN A 708 -8.70 -38.55 -16.05
N ALA A 709 -8.18 -38.21 -17.23
CA ALA A 709 -6.78 -38.44 -17.56
C ALA A 709 -5.82 -37.67 -16.63
N PHE A 710 -6.18 -36.44 -16.24
CA PHE A 710 -5.38 -35.65 -15.30
C PHE A 710 -5.37 -36.31 -13.91
N THR A 711 -6.56 -36.60 -13.36
CA THR A 711 -6.70 -37.22 -12.04
C THR A 711 -5.97 -38.56 -11.95
N ASN A 712 -6.16 -39.45 -12.93
CA ASN A 712 -5.48 -40.75 -12.94
C ASN A 712 -3.96 -40.60 -12.99
N ARG A 713 -3.43 -39.73 -13.87
CA ARG A 713 -1.98 -39.57 -13.97
C ARG A 713 -1.39 -38.93 -12.72
N MET A 714 -2.07 -37.95 -12.13
CA MET A 714 -1.62 -37.29 -10.91
C MET A 714 -1.68 -38.22 -9.69
N ALA A 715 -2.67 -39.12 -9.61
CA ALA A 715 -2.75 -40.15 -8.58
C ALA A 715 -1.55 -41.11 -8.64
N VAL A 716 -1.26 -41.65 -9.84
CA VAL A 716 -0.08 -42.51 -10.07
C VAL A 716 1.20 -41.76 -9.74
N TRP A 717 1.36 -40.54 -10.26
CA TRP A 717 2.54 -39.71 -10.01
C TRP A 717 2.75 -39.46 -8.51
N ASN A 718 1.68 -39.19 -7.75
CA ASN A 718 1.78 -38.98 -6.31
C ASN A 718 2.26 -40.25 -5.59
N ILE A 719 1.69 -41.42 -5.92
CA ILE A 719 2.12 -42.69 -5.33
C ILE A 719 3.59 -42.97 -5.64
N GLU A 720 4.01 -42.86 -6.91
CA GLU A 720 5.40 -43.05 -7.34
C GLU A 720 6.36 -42.09 -6.59
N THR A 721 5.94 -40.83 -6.44
CA THR A 721 6.71 -39.77 -5.78
C THR A 721 6.81 -40.01 -4.27
N ALA A 722 5.74 -40.45 -3.62
CA ALA A 722 5.72 -40.79 -2.20
C ALA A 722 6.65 -41.98 -1.89
N LEU A 723 6.64 -43.02 -2.74
CA LEU A 723 7.56 -44.15 -2.62
C LEU A 723 9.02 -43.73 -2.82
N THR A 724 9.28 -42.87 -3.80
CA THR A 724 10.61 -42.28 -4.02
C THR A 724 11.07 -41.46 -2.82
N GLY A 725 10.17 -40.63 -2.26
CA GLY A 725 10.44 -39.83 -1.07
C GLY A 725 10.71 -40.68 0.17
N LEU A 726 9.98 -41.79 0.35
CA LEU A 726 10.22 -42.74 1.44
C LEU A 726 11.58 -43.43 1.30
N ASP A 727 11.98 -43.83 0.10
CA ASP A 727 13.31 -44.40 -0.15
C ASP A 727 14.43 -43.38 0.15
N TRP A 728 14.25 -42.14 -0.29
CA TRP A 728 15.15 -41.05 0.06
C TRP A 728 15.26 -40.87 1.59
N LEU A 729 14.12 -40.83 2.30
CA LEU A 729 14.08 -40.70 3.75
C LEU A 729 14.77 -41.88 4.45
N LYS A 730 14.56 -43.11 3.98
CA LYS A 730 15.23 -44.31 4.51
C LYS A 730 16.74 -44.25 4.34
N LYS A 731 17.22 -43.80 3.17
CA LYS A 731 18.66 -43.70 2.87
C LYS A 731 19.33 -42.59 3.67
N ARG A 732 18.67 -41.45 3.84
CA ARG A 732 19.28 -40.23 4.39
C ARG A 732 18.99 -40.02 5.88
N PHE A 733 17.82 -40.41 6.34
CA PHE A 733 17.31 -40.22 7.70
C PHE A 733 16.60 -41.49 8.22
N PRO A 734 17.31 -42.63 8.37
CA PRO A 734 16.71 -43.93 8.65
C PRO A 734 15.87 -43.97 9.94
N GLU A 735 16.29 -43.26 10.99
CA GLU A 735 15.53 -43.18 12.24
C GLU A 735 14.17 -42.49 12.04
N LYS A 736 14.15 -41.37 11.31
CA LYS A 736 12.92 -40.64 10.99
C LYS A 736 12.01 -41.47 10.09
N ALA A 737 12.59 -42.19 9.12
CA ALA A 737 11.83 -43.11 8.28
C ALA A 737 11.16 -44.22 9.10
N ALA A 738 11.87 -44.81 10.07
CA ALA A 738 11.34 -45.85 10.94
C ALA A 738 10.22 -45.31 11.86
N GLU A 739 10.41 -44.14 12.44
CA GLU A 739 9.40 -43.42 13.23
C GLU A 739 8.13 -43.17 12.40
N LEU A 740 8.29 -42.57 11.21
CA LEU A 740 7.18 -42.21 10.34
C LEU A 740 6.43 -43.44 9.84
N THR A 741 7.15 -44.46 9.37
CA THR A 741 6.57 -45.73 8.92
C THR A 741 5.73 -46.38 10.02
N LYS A 742 6.24 -46.39 11.27
CA LYS A 742 5.50 -46.92 12.42
C LYS A 742 4.27 -46.08 12.73
N ARG A 743 4.40 -44.74 12.76
CA ARG A 743 3.29 -43.82 13.07
C ARG A 743 2.16 -43.90 12.04
N LEU A 744 2.49 -43.99 10.76
CA LEU A 744 1.53 -44.12 9.66
C LEU A 744 1.05 -45.57 9.44
N GLY A 745 1.61 -46.53 10.17
CA GLY A 745 1.29 -47.94 10.02
C GLY A 745 1.51 -48.46 8.59
N LEU A 746 2.63 -48.09 7.97
CA LEU A 746 3.02 -48.49 6.61
C LEU A 746 3.71 -49.86 6.65
N THR A 747 2.93 -50.93 6.50
CA THR A 747 3.45 -52.30 6.37
C THR A 747 4.02 -52.55 4.97
N GLU A 748 4.82 -53.60 4.81
CA GLU A 748 5.29 -54.03 3.48
C GLU A 748 4.11 -54.31 2.53
N GLU A 749 3.05 -54.96 3.02
CA GLU A 749 1.81 -55.20 2.27
C GLU A 749 1.16 -53.92 1.75
N LYS A 750 1.08 -52.85 2.56
CA LYS A 750 0.56 -51.56 2.10
C LYS A 750 1.45 -50.92 1.04
N ILE A 751 2.76 -51.00 1.21
CA ILE A 751 3.73 -50.47 0.25
C ILE A 751 3.65 -51.23 -1.07
N ASP A 752 3.47 -52.55 -1.03
CA ASP A 752 3.31 -53.36 -2.23
C ASP A 752 1.97 -53.11 -2.91
N HIS A 753 0.89 -52.91 -2.14
CA HIS A 753 -0.38 -52.45 -2.68
C HIS A 753 -0.26 -51.09 -3.39
N PHE A 754 0.50 -50.14 -2.83
CA PHE A 754 0.75 -48.86 -3.51
C PHE A 754 1.42 -49.06 -4.87
N LYS A 755 2.41 -49.96 -4.96
CA LYS A 755 3.08 -50.30 -6.23
C LYS A 755 2.20 -51.07 -7.20
N GLU A 756 1.21 -51.82 -6.71
CA GLU A 756 0.26 -52.56 -7.54
C GLU A 756 -0.78 -51.63 -8.16
N VAL A 757 -1.19 -50.59 -7.41
CA VAL A 757 -2.14 -49.57 -7.87
C VAL A 757 -1.53 -48.63 -8.91
N ALA A 758 -0.27 -48.21 -8.70
CA ALA A 758 0.47 -47.32 -9.59
C ALA A 758 0.97 -48.04 -10.85
#